data_AF-A0A9D3PWJ1-F1
#
_entry.id   AF-A0A9D3PWJ1-F1
#
_cell.length_a   1.000
_cell.length_b   1.000
_cell.length_c   1.000
_cell.angle_alpha   90.00
_cell.angle_beta   90.00
_cell.angle_gamma   90.00
#
_symmetry.space_group_name_H-M   'P 1'
#
loop_
_entity.id
_entity.type
_entity.pdbx_description
1 polymer ?
#
loop_
_entity_poly.entity_id
_entity_poly.type
_entity_poly.pdbx_seq_one_letter_code
_entity_poly.pdbx_strand_id
1 'polypeptide(L)'
;MYDETEYGRESLWSHDMAQYQGPALYVYNNAVFTTEDWNGIQEIARSRKRDDPLKVGRFGIGFNSVYHITDVPSIFSGDQIGMLDPHQTLFGPHESGQCWNLKMDIKEITEHTDQFAPYIGLFGSSEKTIKDGSFPGTLFRFPLRVRPSQLSGNIYNKEKVLELFESFKADADTVLLFLKSVQEVSLHARESDGTERMLFRVTASEDPERKLERPSSLKTLGLAIDSYSNGVLGGKVTCATYQVNIETQDETAKETQSTTWLVCNGVGGRGMCGDLDTLADDLKFIPAIGIALPLTPVDDDEGASSGFSGRAFCFLPLPLGEESTTGLPVHVSGFFGLTDNRRSIKWREVDQWRDPAALWNELLVVTVIPRAYFTLVMEVIKRIQTKEDQDFPLSAQGSYRAWPDPSRVRAHWKPILEPLFQDLIQQPVIYSLSGDWITVDQAVFSELDDGEDSTEAVISYLQSSGMRVAKVPAAVDAVLAAYPPTLGKVAKVTPALVRHVLRKTRHKGSSQEKLLLLEFVLSDGCYSDLIGLELLPLQNDTFVAFSSSVNEKDAVYIASDEYPRSLYPGLEGRFILESIKPTVMNSLKEAAKSRGRPCIQVQELTPERSARLIKEILTTTWPSRDFSVQWNPGNQEKKHPSISWLKMTWKHLYIYFADDLSIFEDMPLIPQAPLEDGMDSVELLRLRTPSPIIFMDEEEAPVPEGLPDVMKKLGGIVMKKLDLCLQHPLLKNYIHPSSPSALLQMMDRSTSQRVVNQISSLSSKQKVALRGFLAGLSEITEKEKRILQELAIFEKIGPCTEKGTPIFIALKGAKALHHSAKLPSDVRLSINIIDSSDEAAIRLIKILNVEQESPYKYNGTLFRLPFRTEQEASVSEISSIYYNTTDIYSLVDEFSICGHRLILFTQHVGSMVLKYLKYEEPNPAAAQDVVTMNKSVWSSKATYGPLSILKAAAKVMKKVANTNRVPADVPKSGCIIRIVVEEFHNVFRRIVDLQSPLFRGSDEDPSSYFEMAAKGAQNKRLTDEMPQKAVDLTNWLICSCMDVTEALKFSLSESGRRLGLVPCGAKESTKK
;
A
#
# COMPACT_ATOMS: atom_id res chain seq x y z
N MET A 1 -43.40 -7.11 -43.07
CA MET A 1 -44.79 -6.93 -42.61
C MET A 1 -45.36 -8.30 -42.28
N TYR A 2 -45.89 -8.48 -41.07
CA TYR A 2 -46.76 -9.61 -40.77
C TYR A 2 -48.19 -9.25 -41.18
N ASP A 3 -48.92 -10.16 -41.81
CA ASP A 3 -50.29 -9.94 -42.28
C ASP A 3 -51.17 -11.13 -41.88
N GLU A 4 -52.27 -10.83 -41.20
CA GLU A 4 -53.24 -11.80 -40.71
C GLU A 4 -54.35 -12.14 -41.72
N THR A 5 -54.41 -11.43 -42.85
CA THR A 5 -55.49 -11.59 -43.84
C THR A 5 -55.62 -13.05 -44.31
N GLU A 6 -56.78 -13.65 -44.07
CA GLU A 6 -57.19 -14.89 -44.76
C GLU A 6 -57.84 -14.55 -46.11
N TYR A 7 -57.32 -15.14 -47.18
CA TYR A 7 -57.80 -14.95 -48.54
C TYR A 7 -58.76 -16.06 -48.97
N GLY A 8 -59.48 -15.82 -50.07
CA GLY A 8 -60.39 -16.77 -50.70
C GLY A 8 -59.71 -18.10 -51.08
N ARG A 9 -60.53 -19.13 -51.29
CA ARG A 9 -60.08 -20.51 -51.54
C ARG A 9 -60.91 -21.21 -52.64
N GLU A 10 -61.68 -20.46 -53.42
CA GLU A 10 -62.57 -20.96 -54.46
C GLU A 10 -61.86 -20.99 -55.82
N SER A 11 -61.15 -19.91 -56.18
CA SER A 11 -60.43 -19.78 -57.46
C SER A 11 -58.91 -19.91 -57.30
N LEU A 12 -58.46 -21.10 -56.90
CA LEU A 12 -57.05 -21.46 -56.74
C LEU A 12 -56.53 -22.32 -57.92
N TRP A 13 -55.21 -22.39 -58.08
CA TRP A 13 -54.56 -23.29 -59.04
C TRP A 13 -54.91 -24.76 -58.79
N SER A 14 -54.92 -25.17 -57.51
CA SER A 14 -55.40 -26.48 -57.07
C SER A 14 -55.95 -26.40 -55.65
N HIS A 15 -56.74 -27.41 -55.24
CA HIS A 15 -57.29 -27.48 -53.89
C HIS A 15 -56.19 -27.50 -52.80
N ASP A 16 -55.03 -28.09 -53.08
CA ASP A 16 -53.92 -28.17 -52.12
C ASP A 16 -53.23 -26.82 -51.86
N MET A 17 -53.49 -25.80 -52.70
CA MET A 17 -53.05 -24.42 -52.44
C MET A 17 -53.83 -23.76 -51.30
N ALA A 18 -55.01 -24.27 -50.91
CA ALA A 18 -55.89 -23.65 -49.92
C ALA A 18 -55.25 -23.46 -48.53
N GLN A 19 -54.22 -24.25 -48.20
CA GLN A 19 -53.45 -24.13 -46.96
C GLN A 19 -52.50 -22.92 -46.92
N TYR A 20 -52.19 -22.31 -48.07
CA TYR A 20 -51.24 -21.19 -48.20
C TYR A 20 -51.95 -19.82 -48.36
N GLN A 21 -53.29 -19.81 -48.30
CA GLN A 21 -54.14 -18.62 -48.40
C GLN A 21 -54.35 -17.89 -47.06
N GLY A 22 -53.79 -18.39 -45.96
CA GLY A 22 -53.87 -17.77 -44.63
C GLY A 22 -52.83 -16.67 -44.37
N PRO A 23 -52.57 -16.35 -43.08
CA PRO A 23 -51.58 -15.36 -42.65
C PRO A 23 -50.18 -15.59 -43.22
N ALA A 24 -49.43 -14.50 -43.43
CA ALA A 24 -48.12 -14.53 -44.06
C ALA A 24 -47.14 -13.50 -43.48
N LEU A 25 -45.85 -13.80 -43.59
CA LEU A 25 -44.78 -12.81 -43.49
C LEU A 25 -44.45 -12.29 -44.89
N TYR A 26 -44.72 -11.01 -45.14
CA TYR A 26 -44.30 -10.31 -46.36
C TYR A 26 -43.00 -9.55 -46.15
N VAL A 27 -42.13 -9.57 -47.17
CA VAL A 27 -40.89 -8.78 -47.23
C VAL A 27 -40.88 -8.00 -48.54
N TYR A 28 -40.74 -6.68 -48.47
CA TYR A 28 -40.68 -5.79 -49.63
C TYR A 28 -39.31 -5.15 -49.75
N ASN A 29 -38.85 -4.92 -50.99
CA ASN A 29 -37.78 -3.98 -51.31
C ASN A 29 -38.04 -3.30 -52.66
N ASN A 30 -37.42 -2.13 -52.86
CA ASN A 30 -37.61 -1.27 -54.03
C ASN A 30 -36.70 -1.61 -55.22
N ALA A 31 -35.95 -2.71 -55.19
CA ALA A 31 -35.25 -3.22 -56.37
C ALA A 31 -36.14 -4.19 -57.15
N VAL A 32 -35.87 -4.34 -58.45
CA VAL A 32 -36.56 -5.30 -59.35
C VAL A 32 -35.60 -6.43 -59.68
N PHE A 33 -36.09 -7.67 -59.70
CA PHE A 33 -35.29 -8.85 -60.04
C PHE A 33 -34.74 -8.78 -61.47
N THR A 34 -33.45 -9.11 -61.62
CA THR A 34 -32.83 -9.35 -62.92
C THR A 34 -33.19 -10.75 -63.44
N THR A 35 -32.95 -11.01 -64.73
CA THR A 35 -33.07 -12.37 -65.29
C THR A 35 -32.13 -13.34 -64.58
N GLU A 36 -30.96 -12.89 -64.13
CA GLU A 36 -30.00 -13.66 -63.35
C GLU A 36 -30.51 -13.96 -61.93
N ASP A 37 -31.26 -13.06 -61.30
CA ASP A 37 -31.88 -13.29 -59.99
C ASP A 37 -33.05 -14.27 -60.09
N TRP A 38 -33.89 -14.21 -61.13
CA TRP A 38 -34.94 -15.21 -61.39
C TRP A 38 -34.36 -16.61 -61.65
N ASN A 39 -33.37 -16.73 -62.54
CA ASN A 39 -32.64 -17.99 -62.74
C ASN A 39 -31.96 -18.48 -61.46
N GLY A 40 -31.51 -17.57 -60.59
CA GLY A 40 -30.80 -17.88 -59.35
C GLY A 40 -31.69 -18.21 -58.15
N ILE A 41 -32.96 -17.81 -58.13
CA ILE A 41 -33.90 -18.12 -57.04
C ILE A 41 -34.59 -19.48 -57.24
N GLN A 42 -34.73 -19.92 -58.50
CA GLN A 42 -35.29 -21.23 -58.86
C GLN A 42 -34.32 -22.40 -58.57
N GLU A 43 -33.00 -22.16 -58.53
CA GLU A 43 -32.00 -23.19 -58.20
C GLU A 43 -31.87 -23.44 -56.69
N ILE A 44 -32.94 -23.97 -56.06
CA ILE A 44 -33.05 -24.20 -54.60
C ILE A 44 -31.81 -24.89 -53.98
N ALA A 45 -31.12 -25.75 -54.73
CA ALA A 45 -29.96 -26.52 -54.27
C ALA A 45 -28.57 -25.90 -54.60
N ARG A 46 -28.47 -24.85 -55.43
CA ARG A 46 -27.19 -24.26 -55.85
C ARG A 46 -27.34 -22.77 -56.16
N SER A 47 -26.54 -21.90 -55.54
CA SER A 47 -26.55 -20.47 -55.90
C SER A 47 -25.43 -20.08 -56.84
N ARG A 48 -25.83 -19.45 -57.96
CA ARG A 48 -24.94 -18.78 -58.93
C ARG A 48 -24.26 -17.53 -58.36
N LYS A 49 -24.67 -17.05 -57.18
CA LYS A 49 -24.00 -15.93 -56.47
C LYS A 49 -22.66 -16.34 -55.85
N ARG A 50 -22.20 -17.59 -56.06
CA ARG A 50 -20.93 -18.12 -55.52
C ARG A 50 -19.67 -17.41 -56.04
N ASP A 51 -19.71 -16.79 -57.22
CA ASP A 51 -18.51 -16.23 -57.85
C ASP A 51 -18.48 -14.69 -57.92
N ASP A 52 -19.54 -14.04 -57.41
CA ASP A 52 -19.66 -12.59 -57.27
C ASP A 52 -19.26 -12.17 -55.83
N PRO A 53 -18.17 -11.40 -55.63
CA PRO A 53 -17.74 -10.95 -54.31
C PRO A 53 -18.51 -9.74 -53.78
N LEU A 54 -19.34 -9.08 -54.60
CA LEU A 54 -20.11 -7.89 -54.20
C LEU A 54 -21.52 -8.23 -53.72
N LYS A 55 -22.07 -9.40 -54.07
CA LYS A 55 -23.42 -9.81 -53.68
C LYS A 55 -23.50 -10.60 -52.37
N VAL A 56 -24.28 -10.07 -51.43
CA VAL A 56 -24.71 -10.79 -50.21
C VAL A 56 -25.49 -12.05 -50.60
N GLY A 57 -25.32 -13.13 -49.82
CA GLY A 57 -25.96 -14.42 -50.07
C GLY A 57 -25.07 -15.43 -50.82
N ARG A 58 -23.82 -15.06 -51.15
CA ARG A 58 -22.81 -15.88 -51.83
C ARG A 58 -22.70 -17.36 -51.43
N PHE A 59 -22.82 -17.68 -50.14
CA PHE A 59 -22.81 -19.06 -49.63
C PHE A 59 -24.13 -19.84 -49.91
N GLY A 60 -25.01 -19.31 -50.75
CA GLY A 60 -26.08 -20.00 -51.48
C GLY A 60 -27.29 -20.55 -50.74
N ILE A 61 -27.23 -20.68 -49.41
CA ILE A 61 -28.31 -21.25 -48.57
C ILE A 61 -29.07 -20.13 -47.83
N GLY A 62 -28.75 -18.85 -48.08
CA GLY A 62 -29.31 -17.71 -47.34
C GLY A 62 -30.83 -17.60 -47.47
N PHE A 63 -31.36 -17.66 -48.70
CA PHE A 63 -32.80 -17.63 -48.95
C PHE A 63 -33.51 -18.86 -48.36
N ASN A 64 -32.89 -20.04 -48.39
CA ASN A 64 -33.49 -21.28 -47.88
C ASN A 64 -33.81 -21.26 -46.37
N SER A 65 -33.34 -20.24 -45.63
CA SER A 65 -33.79 -19.98 -44.26
C SER A 65 -35.30 -19.66 -44.16
N VAL A 66 -35.95 -19.17 -45.23
CA VAL A 66 -37.41 -18.95 -45.25
C VAL A 66 -38.19 -20.26 -45.09
N TYR A 67 -37.58 -21.41 -45.42
CA TYR A 67 -38.20 -22.72 -45.21
C TYR A 67 -38.36 -23.09 -43.73
N HIS A 68 -37.78 -22.33 -42.79
CA HIS A 68 -38.19 -22.43 -41.38
C HIS A 68 -39.62 -21.92 -41.16
N ILE A 69 -40.08 -20.93 -41.93
CA ILE A 69 -41.36 -20.22 -41.75
C ILE A 69 -42.47 -20.79 -42.65
N THR A 70 -42.16 -21.05 -43.92
CA THR A 70 -43.11 -21.47 -44.96
C THR A 70 -42.61 -22.69 -45.73
N ASP A 71 -43.50 -23.42 -46.40
CA ASP A 71 -43.12 -24.45 -47.39
C ASP A 71 -43.16 -23.93 -48.83
N VAL A 72 -43.97 -22.89 -49.10
CA VAL A 72 -44.20 -22.31 -50.44
C VAL A 72 -43.91 -20.81 -50.42
N PRO A 73 -42.63 -20.40 -50.45
CA PRO A 73 -42.28 -19.00 -50.59
C PRO A 73 -42.63 -18.53 -52.00
N SER A 74 -43.23 -17.35 -52.08
CA SER A 74 -43.59 -16.72 -53.36
C SER A 74 -42.95 -15.34 -53.51
N ILE A 75 -42.70 -14.96 -54.76
CA ILE A 75 -41.96 -13.78 -55.19
C ILE A 75 -42.78 -13.08 -56.26
N PHE A 76 -42.96 -11.77 -56.15
CA PHE A 76 -43.55 -10.92 -57.19
C PHE A 76 -42.57 -9.78 -57.49
N SER A 77 -42.05 -9.71 -58.70
CA SER A 77 -41.13 -8.65 -59.12
C SER A 77 -41.15 -8.41 -60.62
N GLY A 78 -41.15 -7.14 -61.03
CA GLY A 78 -41.26 -6.78 -62.43
C GLY A 78 -42.56 -7.33 -63.01
N ASP A 79 -42.47 -8.03 -64.14
CA ASP A 79 -43.63 -8.63 -64.80
C ASP A 79 -43.86 -10.11 -64.46
N GLN A 80 -43.26 -10.64 -63.39
CA GLN A 80 -43.35 -12.07 -63.02
C GLN A 80 -43.76 -12.30 -61.56
N ILE A 81 -44.63 -13.28 -61.36
CA ILE A 81 -44.93 -13.91 -60.07
C ILE A 81 -44.38 -15.34 -60.11
N GLY A 82 -43.70 -15.78 -59.05
CA GLY A 82 -43.21 -17.14 -58.90
C GLY A 82 -43.54 -17.73 -57.53
N MET A 83 -43.82 -19.02 -57.49
CA MET A 83 -44.03 -19.81 -56.27
C MET A 83 -43.07 -21.00 -56.31
N LEU A 84 -42.32 -21.24 -55.25
CA LEU A 84 -41.41 -22.40 -55.17
C LEU A 84 -42.09 -23.54 -54.40
N ASP A 85 -42.08 -24.75 -54.96
CA ASP A 85 -42.53 -25.97 -54.29
C ASP A 85 -41.38 -26.98 -54.20
N PRO A 86 -40.52 -26.91 -53.17
CA PRO A 86 -39.49 -27.92 -52.92
C PRO A 86 -40.04 -29.35 -52.67
N HIS A 87 -41.35 -29.54 -52.46
CA HIS A 87 -41.95 -30.87 -52.33
C HIS A 87 -42.33 -31.52 -53.66
N GLN A 88 -42.42 -30.76 -54.77
CA GLN A 88 -42.79 -31.25 -56.11
C GLN A 88 -44.16 -31.94 -56.14
N THR A 89 -45.16 -31.25 -55.57
CA THR A 89 -46.54 -31.74 -55.34
C THR A 89 -47.64 -30.84 -55.89
N LEU A 90 -47.43 -29.52 -55.92
CA LEU A 90 -48.49 -28.53 -56.19
C LEU A 90 -48.65 -28.20 -57.68
N PHE A 91 -47.54 -28.21 -58.42
CA PHE A 91 -47.49 -27.78 -59.83
C PHE A 91 -47.30 -28.96 -60.81
N GLY A 92 -46.66 -30.04 -60.36
CA GLY A 92 -46.52 -31.27 -61.14
C GLY A 92 -45.43 -32.19 -60.58
N PRO A 93 -45.39 -33.47 -60.99
CA PRO A 93 -44.30 -34.37 -60.63
C PRO A 93 -42.99 -33.85 -61.23
N HIS A 94 -41.99 -33.64 -60.35
CA HIS A 94 -40.69 -33.02 -60.64
C HIS A 94 -40.67 -31.50 -60.87
N GLU A 95 -41.81 -30.81 -60.86
CA GLU A 95 -41.84 -29.34 -60.91
C GLU A 95 -41.61 -28.74 -59.52
N SER A 96 -40.44 -28.11 -59.31
CA SER A 96 -40.07 -27.53 -58.01
C SER A 96 -40.61 -26.11 -57.76
N GLY A 97 -41.65 -25.72 -58.47
CA GLY A 97 -42.24 -24.38 -58.48
C GLY A 97 -42.93 -24.06 -59.81
N GLN A 98 -43.61 -22.92 -59.86
CA GLN A 98 -44.28 -22.38 -61.06
C GLN A 98 -44.07 -20.87 -61.13
N CYS A 99 -44.00 -20.33 -62.34
CA CYS A 99 -43.97 -18.88 -62.59
C CYS A 99 -45.06 -18.48 -63.59
N TRP A 100 -45.55 -17.25 -63.44
CA TRP A 100 -46.53 -16.60 -64.31
C TRP A 100 -46.02 -15.22 -64.69
N ASN A 101 -46.06 -14.90 -65.98
CA ASN A 101 -45.81 -13.57 -66.49
C ASN A 101 -47.13 -12.79 -66.60
N LEU A 102 -47.18 -11.60 -65.99
CA LEU A 102 -48.38 -10.75 -65.94
C LEU A 102 -48.96 -10.39 -67.32
N LYS A 103 -48.20 -10.51 -68.42
CA LYS A 103 -48.64 -10.16 -69.78
C LYS A 103 -49.00 -11.39 -70.62
N MET A 104 -48.26 -12.49 -70.49
CA MET A 104 -48.53 -13.72 -71.23
C MET A 104 -49.68 -14.51 -70.60
N ASP A 105 -49.64 -14.65 -69.28
CA ASP A 105 -50.46 -15.60 -68.52
C ASP A 105 -51.64 -14.90 -67.81
N ILE A 106 -51.94 -13.66 -68.25
CA ILE A 106 -52.97 -12.77 -67.67
C ILE A 106 -54.34 -13.44 -67.55
N LYS A 107 -54.69 -14.36 -68.47
CA LYS A 107 -55.95 -15.11 -68.42
C LYS A 107 -56.02 -16.00 -67.19
N GLU A 108 -55.00 -16.83 -66.98
CA GLU A 108 -54.87 -17.74 -65.85
C GLU A 108 -54.83 -16.96 -64.53
N ILE A 109 -54.15 -15.80 -64.51
CA ILE A 109 -54.16 -14.86 -63.39
C ILE A 109 -55.56 -14.29 -63.10
N THR A 110 -56.39 -14.03 -64.13
CA THR A 110 -57.78 -13.59 -63.96
C THR A 110 -58.77 -14.71 -63.69
N GLU A 111 -58.44 -15.97 -64.00
CA GLU A 111 -59.27 -17.14 -63.73
C GLU A 111 -59.06 -17.62 -62.27
N HIS A 112 -57.83 -17.56 -61.76
CA HIS A 112 -57.48 -17.88 -60.38
C HIS A 112 -57.44 -16.64 -59.46
N THR A 113 -58.53 -15.88 -59.38
CA THR A 113 -58.56 -14.59 -58.66
C THR A 113 -58.10 -14.67 -57.20
N ASP A 114 -58.50 -15.72 -56.48
CA ASP A 114 -58.11 -15.93 -55.08
C ASP A 114 -56.61 -16.23 -54.95
N GLN A 115 -56.03 -16.94 -55.93
CA GLN A 115 -54.62 -17.29 -55.92
C GLN A 115 -53.70 -16.08 -55.99
N PHE A 116 -54.16 -15.01 -56.66
CA PHE A 116 -53.38 -13.79 -56.89
C PHE A 116 -53.85 -12.56 -56.09
N ALA A 117 -55.00 -12.62 -55.43
CA ALA A 117 -55.45 -11.61 -54.47
C ALA A 117 -54.40 -11.24 -53.38
N PRO A 118 -53.55 -12.16 -52.86
CA PRO A 118 -52.46 -11.82 -51.94
C PRO A 118 -51.38 -10.86 -52.46
N TYR A 119 -51.36 -10.54 -53.76
CA TYR A 119 -50.40 -9.60 -54.34
C TYR A 119 -51.03 -8.23 -54.66
N ILE A 120 -52.26 -7.96 -54.20
CA ILE A 120 -53.04 -6.74 -54.48
C ILE A 120 -53.31 -6.01 -53.15
N GLY A 121 -53.25 -4.67 -53.15
CA GLY A 121 -53.53 -3.87 -51.94
C GLY A 121 -52.39 -3.84 -50.91
N LEU A 122 -51.16 -4.10 -51.37
CA LEU A 122 -49.93 -4.16 -50.58
C LEU A 122 -48.79 -3.45 -51.32
N PHE A 123 -48.00 -2.63 -50.62
CA PHE A 123 -46.80 -1.94 -51.12
C PHE A 123 -46.96 -1.22 -52.48
N GLY A 124 -48.13 -0.59 -52.70
CA GLY A 124 -48.44 0.12 -53.95
C GLY A 124 -48.92 -0.77 -55.11
N SER A 125 -48.97 -2.09 -54.93
CA SER A 125 -49.61 -3.01 -55.88
C SER A 125 -51.13 -2.86 -55.85
N SER A 126 -51.75 -2.85 -57.03
CA SER A 126 -53.19 -2.68 -57.26
C SER A 126 -53.63 -3.47 -58.48
N GLU A 127 -54.94 -3.53 -58.77
CA GLU A 127 -55.42 -4.10 -60.05
C GLU A 127 -54.75 -3.46 -61.27
N LYS A 128 -54.36 -2.18 -61.20
CA LYS A 128 -53.64 -1.50 -62.29
C LYS A 128 -52.27 -2.12 -62.50
N THR A 129 -51.53 -2.43 -61.44
CA THR A 129 -50.22 -3.10 -61.51
C THR A 129 -50.26 -4.42 -62.30
N ILE A 130 -51.34 -5.20 -62.14
CA ILE A 130 -51.58 -6.43 -62.92
C ILE A 130 -51.95 -6.09 -64.38
N LYS A 131 -52.84 -5.11 -64.60
CA LYS A 131 -53.32 -4.70 -65.94
C LYS A 131 -52.23 -3.99 -66.79
N ASP A 132 -51.34 -3.24 -66.15
CA ASP A 132 -50.16 -2.59 -66.73
C ASP A 132 -48.99 -3.58 -66.90
N GLY A 133 -49.08 -4.74 -66.25
CA GLY A 133 -48.16 -5.87 -66.43
C GLY A 133 -46.76 -5.66 -65.85
N SER A 134 -46.61 -4.89 -64.76
CA SER A 134 -45.32 -4.71 -64.07
C SER A 134 -45.47 -4.13 -62.65
N PHE A 135 -44.79 -4.72 -61.68
CA PHE A 135 -44.61 -4.19 -60.32
C PHE A 135 -43.20 -3.57 -60.15
N PRO A 136 -43.09 -2.27 -59.80
CA PRO A 136 -41.82 -1.56 -59.70
C PRO A 136 -41.09 -1.81 -58.36
N GLY A 137 -40.88 -3.09 -58.03
CA GLY A 137 -40.14 -3.52 -56.84
C GLY A 137 -40.05 -5.04 -56.74
N THR A 138 -39.82 -5.55 -55.54
CA THR A 138 -39.85 -6.98 -55.22
C THR A 138 -40.64 -7.18 -53.93
N LEU A 139 -41.69 -7.99 -54.00
CA LEU A 139 -42.52 -8.42 -52.87
C LEU A 139 -42.39 -9.94 -52.71
N PHE A 140 -41.93 -10.38 -51.55
CA PHE A 140 -42.02 -11.77 -51.12
C PHE A 140 -43.25 -11.97 -50.23
N ARG A 141 -43.96 -13.08 -50.39
CA ARG A 141 -44.99 -13.57 -49.45
C ARG A 141 -44.57 -14.96 -48.97
N PHE A 142 -44.50 -15.11 -47.64
CA PHE A 142 -44.20 -16.38 -46.96
C PHE A 142 -45.42 -16.81 -46.12
N PRO A 143 -46.37 -17.59 -46.67
CA PRO A 143 -47.52 -18.11 -45.93
C PRO A 143 -47.06 -18.93 -44.73
N LEU A 144 -47.57 -18.67 -43.54
CA LEU A 144 -47.10 -19.34 -42.32
C LEU A 144 -47.46 -20.83 -42.35
N ARG A 145 -46.50 -21.70 -41.99
CA ARG A 145 -46.74 -23.13 -41.91
C ARG A 145 -47.76 -23.47 -40.82
N VAL A 146 -48.95 -23.89 -41.23
CA VAL A 146 -50.05 -24.33 -40.33
C VAL A 146 -49.97 -25.81 -39.91
N ARG A 147 -49.25 -26.65 -40.66
CA ARG A 147 -49.08 -28.09 -40.38
C ARG A 147 -47.63 -28.55 -40.66
N PRO A 148 -47.07 -29.52 -39.92
CA PRO A 148 -45.70 -30.01 -40.17
C PRO A 148 -45.51 -30.52 -41.60
N SER A 149 -44.35 -30.22 -42.20
CA SER A 149 -43.96 -30.70 -43.53
C SER A 149 -42.72 -31.62 -43.45
N GLN A 150 -42.29 -32.16 -44.59
CA GLN A 150 -41.04 -32.93 -44.64
C GLN A 150 -39.78 -32.03 -44.51
N LEU A 151 -39.91 -30.71 -44.70
CA LEU A 151 -38.82 -29.75 -44.51
C LEU A 151 -38.69 -29.29 -43.06
N SER A 152 -39.81 -29.13 -42.36
CA SER A 152 -39.81 -28.53 -41.03
C SER A 152 -41.06 -28.90 -40.22
N GLY A 153 -40.83 -29.32 -38.97
CA GLY A 153 -41.88 -29.43 -37.96
C GLY A 153 -42.26 -28.11 -37.28
N ASN A 154 -41.60 -27.00 -37.63
CA ASN A 154 -41.84 -25.70 -36.99
C ASN A 154 -43.06 -24.99 -37.61
N ILE A 155 -44.16 -24.97 -36.85
CA ILE A 155 -45.38 -24.18 -37.11
C ILE A 155 -45.15 -22.75 -36.63
N TYR A 156 -45.51 -21.75 -37.44
CA TYR A 156 -45.45 -20.33 -37.08
C TYR A 156 -46.83 -19.74 -36.79
N ASN A 157 -46.88 -18.82 -35.83
CA ASN A 157 -48.04 -18.08 -35.33
C ASN A 157 -47.67 -16.60 -35.11
N LYS A 158 -48.66 -15.75 -34.81
CA LYS A 158 -48.47 -14.31 -34.51
C LYS A 158 -47.32 -14.09 -33.51
N GLU A 159 -47.31 -14.86 -32.43
CA GLU A 159 -46.34 -14.75 -31.34
C GLU A 159 -44.90 -14.99 -31.85
N LYS A 160 -44.64 -16.07 -32.58
CA LYS A 160 -43.29 -16.37 -33.14
C LYS A 160 -42.82 -15.36 -34.20
N VAL A 161 -43.74 -14.71 -34.92
CA VAL A 161 -43.37 -13.65 -35.87
C VAL A 161 -43.04 -12.35 -35.13
N LEU A 162 -43.74 -12.05 -34.03
CA LEU A 162 -43.39 -10.94 -33.15
C LEU A 162 -42.07 -11.20 -32.38
N GLU A 163 -41.83 -12.42 -31.88
CA GLU A 163 -40.53 -12.83 -31.32
C GLU A 163 -39.36 -12.60 -32.32
N LEU A 164 -39.58 -12.91 -33.59
CA LEU A 164 -38.60 -12.65 -34.67
C LEU A 164 -38.39 -11.14 -34.91
N PHE A 165 -39.44 -10.32 -34.76
CA PHE A 165 -39.34 -8.86 -34.84
C PHE A 165 -38.60 -8.27 -33.64
N GLU A 166 -38.88 -8.69 -32.41
CA GLU A 166 -38.13 -8.27 -31.21
C GLU A 166 -36.66 -8.70 -31.30
N SER A 167 -36.38 -9.90 -31.81
CA SER A 167 -35.01 -10.36 -32.08
C SER A 167 -34.29 -9.53 -33.16
N PHE A 168 -35.01 -8.85 -34.05
CA PHE A 168 -34.42 -7.89 -34.98
C PHE A 168 -34.18 -6.52 -34.31
N LYS A 169 -35.14 -6.02 -33.52
CA LYS A 169 -34.99 -4.75 -32.78
C LYS A 169 -33.75 -4.76 -31.89
N ALA A 170 -33.45 -5.89 -31.25
CA ALA A 170 -32.32 -6.06 -30.35
C ALA A 170 -30.91 -5.89 -30.99
N ASP A 171 -30.81 -5.93 -32.33
CA ASP A 171 -29.57 -5.68 -33.10
C ASP A 171 -29.71 -4.46 -34.05
N ALA A 172 -30.87 -3.79 -34.06
CA ALA A 172 -31.23 -2.83 -35.12
C ALA A 172 -30.32 -1.59 -35.16
N ASP A 173 -29.85 -1.13 -34.00
CA ASP A 173 -28.88 -0.05 -33.79
C ASP A 173 -27.58 -0.21 -34.59
N THR A 174 -27.25 -1.44 -34.99
CA THR A 174 -26.02 -1.81 -35.69
C THR A 174 -26.25 -2.53 -37.02
N VAL A 175 -27.45 -3.05 -37.29
CA VAL A 175 -27.80 -3.77 -38.54
C VAL A 175 -27.48 -2.99 -39.82
N LEU A 176 -27.74 -1.67 -39.86
CA LEU A 176 -27.49 -0.85 -41.05
C LEU A 176 -26.05 -0.31 -41.16
N LEU A 177 -25.24 -0.42 -40.11
CA LEU A 177 -23.97 0.29 -39.92
C LEU A 177 -22.96 0.07 -41.05
N PHE A 178 -22.87 -1.17 -41.55
CA PHE A 178 -21.96 -1.56 -42.63
C PHE A 178 -22.68 -1.84 -43.96
N LEU A 179 -23.98 -1.59 -44.06
CA LEU A 179 -24.74 -1.74 -45.30
C LEU A 179 -24.54 -0.51 -46.21
N LYS A 180 -24.23 -0.77 -47.48
CA LYS A 180 -23.85 0.27 -48.45
C LYS A 180 -25.01 0.81 -49.29
N SER A 181 -26.15 0.11 -49.31
CA SER A 181 -27.30 0.41 -50.19
C SER A 181 -28.66 0.41 -49.48
N VAL A 182 -28.81 -0.32 -48.38
CA VAL A 182 -30.03 -0.30 -47.56
C VAL A 182 -29.88 0.82 -46.53
N GLN A 183 -30.79 1.80 -46.55
CA GLN A 183 -30.80 2.95 -45.65
C GLN A 183 -32.02 2.99 -44.71
N GLU A 184 -33.09 2.25 -45.00
CA GLU A 184 -34.25 2.07 -44.12
C GLU A 184 -34.64 0.59 -44.05
N VAL A 185 -35.02 0.12 -42.87
CA VAL A 185 -35.82 -1.10 -42.67
C VAL A 185 -36.96 -0.77 -41.73
N SER A 186 -38.20 -1.15 -42.09
CA SER A 186 -39.36 -1.00 -41.21
C SER A 186 -40.18 -2.29 -41.09
N LEU A 187 -40.65 -2.54 -39.86
CA LEU A 187 -41.48 -3.66 -39.46
C LEU A 187 -42.91 -3.16 -39.27
N HIS A 188 -43.87 -3.93 -39.78
CA HIS A 188 -45.29 -3.58 -39.81
C HIS A 188 -46.13 -4.81 -39.49
N ALA A 189 -47.31 -4.61 -38.94
CA ALA A 189 -48.36 -5.63 -38.84
C ALA A 189 -49.65 -5.12 -39.50
N ARG A 190 -50.31 -6.00 -40.26
CA ARG A 190 -51.68 -5.83 -40.75
C ARG A 190 -52.57 -6.83 -40.02
N GLU A 191 -53.56 -6.34 -39.30
CA GLU A 191 -54.48 -7.17 -38.53
C GLU A 191 -55.66 -7.64 -39.40
N SER A 192 -56.42 -8.60 -38.89
CA SER A 192 -57.46 -9.34 -39.64
C SER A 192 -58.62 -8.47 -40.19
N ASP A 193 -58.73 -7.22 -39.76
CA ASP A 193 -59.69 -6.21 -40.23
C ASP A 193 -59.15 -5.33 -41.38
N GLY A 194 -57.88 -5.50 -41.74
CA GLY A 194 -57.16 -4.66 -42.70
C GLY A 194 -56.42 -3.46 -42.07
N THR A 195 -56.47 -3.28 -40.75
CA THR A 195 -55.74 -2.20 -40.06
C THR A 195 -54.23 -2.45 -40.12
N GLU A 196 -53.49 -1.53 -40.72
CA GLU A 196 -52.03 -1.60 -40.88
C GLU A 196 -51.31 -0.64 -39.93
N ARG A 197 -50.32 -1.14 -39.19
CA ARG A 197 -49.51 -0.38 -38.23
C ARG A 197 -48.02 -0.62 -38.40
N MET A 198 -47.24 0.44 -38.24
CA MET A 198 -45.78 0.43 -38.23
C MET A 198 -45.31 0.16 -36.80
N LEU A 199 -44.68 -1.00 -36.58
CA LEU A 199 -44.22 -1.46 -35.27
C LEU A 199 -42.85 -0.90 -34.91
N PHE A 200 -41.97 -0.79 -35.91
CA PHE A 200 -40.59 -0.36 -35.73
C PHE A 200 -39.98 0.14 -37.05
N ARG A 201 -39.12 1.15 -36.99
CA ARG A 201 -38.27 1.63 -38.08
C ARG A 201 -36.83 1.79 -37.58
N VAL A 202 -35.88 1.40 -38.42
CA VAL A 202 -34.49 1.85 -38.32
C VAL A 202 -34.04 2.51 -39.63
N THR A 203 -33.34 3.64 -39.49
CA THR A 203 -32.83 4.45 -40.60
C THR A 203 -31.37 4.83 -40.39
N ALA A 204 -30.55 4.67 -41.44
CA ALA A 204 -29.17 5.13 -41.48
C ALA A 204 -29.09 6.46 -42.23
N SER A 205 -29.08 7.56 -41.49
CA SER A 205 -29.06 8.92 -42.02
C SER A 205 -27.63 9.47 -42.15
N GLU A 206 -27.47 10.42 -43.06
CA GLU A 206 -26.26 11.21 -43.22
C GLU A 206 -26.49 12.61 -42.65
N ASP A 207 -25.44 13.22 -42.08
CA ASP A 207 -25.44 14.60 -41.63
C ASP A 207 -25.89 15.54 -42.78
N PRO A 208 -26.89 16.43 -42.56
CA PRO A 208 -27.41 17.32 -43.58
C PRO A 208 -26.38 18.23 -44.25
N GLU A 209 -25.29 18.58 -43.57
CA GLU A 209 -24.21 19.42 -44.11
C GLU A 209 -23.16 18.58 -44.87
N ARG A 210 -23.11 17.26 -44.64
CA ARG A 210 -22.06 16.35 -45.13
C ARG A 210 -22.51 15.29 -46.13
N LYS A 211 -23.66 15.49 -46.79
CA LYS A 211 -24.31 14.62 -47.81
C LYS A 211 -23.48 14.16 -49.02
N LEU A 212 -22.18 14.49 -49.07
CA LEU A 212 -21.23 14.03 -50.10
C LEU A 212 -20.06 13.20 -49.49
N GLU A 213 -19.85 13.22 -48.18
CA GLU A 213 -18.78 12.50 -47.48
C GLU A 213 -18.91 10.98 -47.65
N ARG A 214 -20.08 10.43 -47.30
CA ARG A 214 -20.37 9.00 -47.43
C ARG A 214 -20.46 8.57 -48.92
N PRO A 215 -21.15 9.28 -49.84
CA PRO A 215 -21.12 8.95 -51.27
C PRO A 215 -19.72 8.99 -51.91
N SER A 216 -18.88 9.99 -51.59
CA SER A 216 -17.51 10.06 -52.12
C SER A 216 -16.59 9.00 -51.53
N SER A 217 -16.75 8.67 -50.25
CA SER A 217 -16.09 7.54 -49.61
C SER A 217 -16.47 6.20 -50.23
N LEU A 218 -17.78 5.94 -50.42
CA LEU A 218 -18.28 4.73 -51.07
C LEU A 218 -17.78 4.61 -52.52
N LYS A 219 -17.70 5.72 -53.27
CA LYS A 219 -17.08 5.75 -54.61
C LYS A 219 -15.59 5.41 -54.57
N THR A 220 -14.85 5.93 -53.59
CA THR A 220 -13.41 5.65 -53.42
C THR A 220 -13.16 4.18 -53.09
N LEU A 221 -14.01 3.59 -52.24
CA LEU A 221 -13.98 2.16 -51.91
C LEU A 221 -14.36 1.28 -53.10
N GLY A 222 -15.33 1.70 -53.91
CA GLY A 222 -15.70 1.03 -55.17
C GLY A 222 -14.49 0.95 -56.11
N LEU A 223 -13.85 2.09 -56.40
CA LEU A 223 -12.65 2.13 -57.25
C LEU A 223 -11.49 1.27 -56.71
N ALA A 224 -11.33 1.17 -55.38
CA ALA A 224 -10.34 0.29 -54.76
C ALA A 224 -10.68 -1.20 -54.94
N ILE A 225 -11.96 -1.57 -54.79
CA ILE A 225 -12.48 -2.92 -55.05
C ILE A 225 -12.33 -3.31 -56.53
N ASP A 226 -12.69 -2.41 -57.44
CA ASP A 226 -12.54 -2.60 -58.88
C ASP A 226 -11.07 -2.79 -59.25
N SER A 227 -10.18 -1.95 -58.71
CA SER A 227 -8.73 -2.06 -58.92
C SER A 227 -8.19 -3.40 -58.42
N TYR A 228 -8.59 -3.83 -57.22
CA TYR A 228 -8.18 -5.11 -56.65
C TYR A 228 -8.65 -6.33 -57.47
N SER A 229 -9.92 -6.28 -57.91
CA SER A 229 -10.56 -7.33 -58.70
C SER A 229 -9.95 -7.45 -60.10
N ASN A 230 -9.53 -6.34 -60.70
CA ASN A 230 -8.82 -6.30 -61.99
C ASN A 230 -7.30 -6.53 -61.86
N GLY A 231 -6.79 -6.93 -60.69
CA GLY A 231 -5.38 -7.26 -60.49
C GLY A 231 -4.41 -6.07 -60.48
N VAL A 232 -4.91 -4.84 -60.33
CA VAL A 232 -4.09 -3.62 -60.34
C VAL A 232 -3.28 -3.52 -59.06
N LEU A 233 -1.95 -3.52 -59.19
CA LEU A 233 -1.01 -3.39 -58.07
C LEU A 233 -1.22 -2.06 -57.32
N GLY A 234 -1.63 -2.16 -56.06
CA GLY A 234 -1.89 -1.02 -55.18
C GLY A 234 -0.84 -0.83 -54.08
N GLY A 235 -0.26 -1.92 -53.56
CA GLY A 235 0.82 -1.91 -52.57
C GLY A 235 0.49 -1.30 -51.20
N LYS A 236 -0.74 -0.84 -50.96
CA LYS A 236 -1.20 -0.22 -49.70
C LYS A 236 -2.69 -0.48 -49.49
N VAL A 237 -3.17 -0.30 -48.25
CA VAL A 237 -4.60 -0.26 -47.95
C VAL A 237 -5.16 1.11 -48.38
N THR A 238 -6.27 1.10 -49.11
CA THR A 238 -7.06 2.30 -49.41
C THR A 238 -8.18 2.41 -48.37
N CYS A 239 -8.11 3.44 -47.53
CA CYS A 239 -9.11 3.72 -46.50
C CYS A 239 -10.03 4.88 -46.92
N ALA A 240 -11.28 4.87 -46.47
CA ALA A 240 -12.20 6.00 -46.59
C ALA A 240 -13.10 6.08 -45.34
N THR A 241 -13.34 7.30 -44.86
CA THR A 241 -14.00 7.59 -43.58
C THR A 241 -15.24 8.45 -43.77
N TYR A 242 -16.35 8.07 -43.13
CA TYR A 242 -17.57 8.87 -43.09
C TYR A 242 -18.31 8.73 -41.76
N GLN A 243 -19.13 9.73 -41.44
CA GLN A 243 -20.07 9.70 -40.33
C GLN A 243 -21.41 9.09 -40.76
N VAL A 244 -22.10 8.39 -39.86
CA VAL A 244 -23.48 7.92 -40.05
C VAL A 244 -24.22 7.99 -38.72
N ASN A 245 -25.48 8.41 -38.75
CA ASN A 245 -26.37 8.29 -37.61
C ASN A 245 -27.30 7.10 -37.85
N ILE A 246 -27.45 6.22 -36.85
CA ILE A 246 -28.46 5.17 -36.85
C ILE A 246 -29.60 5.60 -35.93
N GLU A 247 -30.75 5.89 -36.51
CA GLU A 247 -31.97 6.31 -35.83
C GLU A 247 -32.95 5.14 -35.74
N THR A 248 -33.50 4.90 -34.55
CA THR A 248 -34.50 3.84 -34.30
C THR A 248 -35.77 4.40 -33.67
N GLN A 249 -36.91 4.00 -34.21
CA GLN A 249 -38.25 4.43 -33.81
C GLN A 249 -39.14 3.20 -33.57
N ASP A 250 -39.67 3.05 -32.36
CA ASP A 250 -40.58 1.97 -31.95
C ASP A 250 -42.01 2.51 -31.72
N GLU A 251 -43.05 1.72 -32.01
CA GLU A 251 -44.47 2.05 -31.76
C GLU A 251 -44.75 2.49 -30.31
N THR A 252 -44.00 1.95 -29.34
CA THR A 252 -44.16 2.22 -27.91
C THR A 252 -43.33 3.39 -27.37
N ALA A 253 -42.32 3.86 -28.14
CA ALA A 253 -41.38 4.89 -27.70
C ALA A 253 -41.86 6.30 -28.06
N LYS A 254 -41.79 7.23 -27.11
CA LYS A 254 -42.08 8.66 -27.36
C LYS A 254 -40.93 9.44 -28.01
N GLU A 255 -39.73 8.89 -27.95
CA GLU A 255 -38.49 9.54 -28.37
C GLU A 255 -37.71 8.59 -29.29
N THR A 256 -37.24 9.11 -30.42
CA THR A 256 -36.36 8.38 -31.35
C THR A 256 -34.97 8.26 -30.72
N GLN A 257 -34.45 7.04 -30.59
CA GLN A 257 -33.07 6.85 -30.16
C GLN A 257 -32.15 7.01 -31.37
N SER A 258 -31.04 7.73 -31.24
CA SER A 258 -30.07 7.96 -32.31
C SER A 258 -28.65 7.71 -31.81
N THR A 259 -27.87 6.95 -32.58
CA THR A 259 -26.45 6.66 -32.31
C THR A 259 -25.60 7.11 -33.49
N THR A 260 -24.71 8.07 -33.25
CA THR A 260 -23.72 8.53 -34.23
C THR A 260 -22.48 7.64 -34.22
N TRP A 261 -22.02 7.25 -35.40
CA TRP A 261 -20.81 6.45 -35.62
C TRP A 261 -19.86 7.12 -36.61
N LEU A 262 -18.56 7.06 -36.33
CA LEU A 262 -17.52 7.30 -37.34
C LEU A 262 -17.07 5.95 -37.92
N VAL A 263 -17.24 5.76 -39.22
CA VAL A 263 -16.95 4.50 -39.92
C VAL A 263 -15.75 4.69 -40.85
N CYS A 264 -14.68 3.93 -40.61
CA CYS A 264 -13.58 3.77 -41.54
C CYS A 264 -13.71 2.43 -42.28
N ASN A 265 -13.85 2.46 -43.61
CA ASN A 265 -13.73 1.27 -44.43
C ASN A 265 -12.34 1.21 -45.04
N GLY A 266 -11.75 0.01 -45.11
CA GLY A 266 -10.45 -0.24 -45.72
C GLY A 266 -10.54 -1.34 -46.77
N VAL A 267 -9.80 -1.19 -47.88
CA VAL A 267 -9.63 -2.21 -48.92
C VAL A 267 -8.13 -2.42 -49.13
N GLY A 268 -7.63 -3.63 -48.89
CA GLY A 268 -6.25 -3.99 -49.17
C GLY A 268 -5.94 -3.91 -50.66
N GLY A 269 -4.79 -3.37 -51.05
CA GLY A 269 -4.32 -3.35 -52.44
C GLY A 269 -3.56 -4.61 -52.82
N ARG A 270 -3.64 -5.03 -54.09
CA ARG A 270 -2.80 -6.11 -54.64
C ARG A 270 -1.32 -5.77 -54.47
N GLY A 271 -0.51 -6.78 -54.21
CA GLY A 271 0.94 -6.67 -53.99
C GLY A 271 1.36 -6.41 -52.54
N MET A 272 0.44 -6.27 -51.58
CA MET A 272 0.79 -6.14 -50.15
C MET A 272 1.21 -7.47 -49.52
N CYS A 273 0.54 -8.57 -49.88
CA CYS A 273 0.76 -9.89 -49.30
C CYS A 273 0.40 -10.95 -50.34
N GLY A 274 1.39 -11.73 -50.79
CA GLY A 274 1.19 -12.74 -51.84
C GLY A 274 0.21 -13.86 -51.43
N ASP A 275 0.21 -14.25 -50.16
CA ASP A 275 -0.72 -15.24 -49.63
C ASP A 275 -2.17 -14.70 -49.63
N LEU A 276 -2.36 -13.43 -49.23
CA LEU A 276 -3.67 -12.78 -49.26
C LEU A 276 -4.19 -12.65 -50.69
N ASP A 277 -3.34 -12.27 -51.64
CA ASP A 277 -3.71 -12.17 -53.06
C ASP A 277 -4.02 -13.53 -53.69
N THR A 278 -3.28 -14.59 -53.31
CA THR A 278 -3.54 -15.96 -53.77
C THR A 278 -4.87 -16.48 -53.22
N LEU A 279 -5.12 -16.28 -51.92
CA LEU A 279 -6.38 -16.64 -51.27
C LEU A 279 -7.57 -15.83 -51.80
N ALA A 280 -7.35 -14.55 -52.15
CA ALA A 280 -8.35 -13.75 -52.84
C ALA A 280 -8.74 -14.38 -54.18
N ASP A 281 -7.78 -14.87 -54.98
CA ASP A 281 -8.09 -15.51 -56.25
C ASP A 281 -8.66 -16.93 -56.12
N ASP A 282 -8.21 -17.74 -55.16
CA ASP A 282 -8.75 -19.09 -54.93
C ASP A 282 -10.16 -19.04 -54.35
N LEU A 283 -10.41 -18.16 -53.38
CA LEU A 283 -11.70 -18.01 -52.71
C LEU A 283 -12.62 -17.00 -53.41
N LYS A 284 -12.15 -16.28 -54.44
CA LYS A 284 -12.77 -15.03 -54.99
C LYS A 284 -13.11 -14.03 -53.86
N PHE A 285 -12.29 -13.94 -52.83
CA PHE A 285 -12.51 -13.00 -51.71
C PHE A 285 -11.91 -11.63 -52.04
N ILE A 286 -12.37 -10.58 -51.36
CA ILE A 286 -11.82 -9.22 -51.50
C ILE A 286 -11.41 -8.74 -50.10
N PRO A 287 -10.21 -8.17 -49.91
CA PRO A 287 -9.70 -7.78 -48.59
C PRO A 287 -10.32 -6.45 -48.12
N ALA A 288 -11.65 -6.42 -48.07
CA ALA A 288 -12.45 -5.30 -47.63
C ALA A 288 -12.90 -5.50 -46.17
N ILE A 289 -12.69 -4.47 -45.36
CA ILE A 289 -13.08 -4.40 -43.94
C ILE A 289 -13.75 -3.06 -43.64
N GLY A 290 -14.54 -3.02 -42.58
CA GLY A 290 -15.10 -1.80 -41.99
C GLY A 290 -14.83 -1.77 -40.49
N ILE A 291 -14.59 -0.58 -39.93
CA ILE A 291 -14.41 -0.37 -38.50
C ILE A 291 -15.28 0.83 -38.11
N ALA A 292 -16.07 0.70 -37.05
CA ALA A 292 -16.98 1.75 -36.60
C ALA A 292 -16.76 2.07 -35.11
N LEU A 293 -16.49 3.34 -34.82
CA LEU A 293 -16.37 3.91 -33.48
C LEU A 293 -17.70 4.63 -33.13
N PRO A 294 -18.36 4.31 -32.00
CA PRO A 294 -19.49 5.09 -31.53
C PRO A 294 -18.99 6.45 -31.02
N LEU A 295 -19.64 7.54 -31.45
CA LEU A 295 -19.32 8.90 -31.00
C LEU A 295 -20.23 9.36 -29.85
N THR A 296 -21.16 8.53 -29.37
CA THR A 296 -22.14 8.94 -28.37
C THR A 296 -21.50 9.28 -27.01
N PRO A 297 -21.91 10.39 -26.36
CA PRO A 297 -21.41 10.76 -25.05
C PRO A 297 -21.88 9.76 -23.99
N VAL A 298 -20.88 9.16 -23.35
CA VAL A 298 -20.89 8.41 -22.09
C VAL A 298 -19.72 8.99 -21.32
N ASP A 299 -19.79 9.09 -19.99
CA ASP A 299 -18.88 9.91 -19.17
C ASP A 299 -17.41 9.88 -19.62
N ASP A 300 -16.87 11.07 -19.91
CA ASP A 300 -15.58 11.24 -20.59
C ASP A 300 -14.39 10.68 -19.79
N ASP A 301 -14.57 10.51 -18.48
CA ASP A 301 -13.62 9.90 -17.55
C ASP A 301 -13.32 8.41 -17.86
N GLU A 302 -14.23 7.65 -18.51
CA GLU A 302 -13.99 6.21 -18.73
C GLU A 302 -12.97 5.89 -19.83
N GLY A 303 -12.72 6.77 -20.80
CA GLY A 303 -11.68 6.59 -21.83
C GLY A 303 -11.68 5.23 -22.54
N ALA A 304 -10.50 4.62 -22.72
CA ALA A 304 -10.32 3.26 -23.27
C ALA A 304 -10.89 2.14 -22.36
N SER A 305 -11.23 2.46 -21.12
CA SER A 305 -11.93 1.58 -20.17
C SER A 305 -13.46 1.56 -20.38
N SER A 306 -14.00 2.46 -21.22
CA SER A 306 -15.46 2.61 -21.43
C SER A 306 -16.20 1.30 -21.65
N GLY A 307 -17.37 1.14 -21.04
CA GLY A 307 -18.11 -0.12 -20.97
C GLY A 307 -18.45 -0.81 -22.30
N PHE A 308 -18.33 -0.10 -23.43
CA PHE A 308 -18.51 -0.63 -24.78
C PHE A 308 -17.55 -1.80 -25.08
N SER A 309 -18.07 -2.83 -25.77
CA SER A 309 -17.28 -3.94 -26.30
C SER A 309 -17.68 -4.22 -27.75
N GLY A 310 -16.68 -4.18 -28.62
CA GLY A 310 -16.84 -4.36 -30.05
C GLY A 310 -17.41 -5.72 -30.43
N ARG A 311 -18.14 -5.75 -31.55
CA ARG A 311 -18.65 -6.97 -32.18
C ARG A 311 -18.08 -7.14 -33.58
N ALA A 312 -18.04 -8.39 -34.04
CA ALA A 312 -17.62 -8.79 -35.36
C ALA A 312 -18.83 -8.92 -36.31
N PHE A 313 -18.69 -8.41 -37.52
CA PHE A 313 -19.72 -8.34 -38.55
C PHE A 313 -19.22 -8.99 -39.84
N CYS A 314 -20.13 -9.62 -40.58
CA CYS A 314 -19.89 -10.08 -41.95
C CYS A 314 -21.00 -9.49 -42.83
N PHE A 315 -20.84 -8.21 -43.17
CA PHE A 315 -21.89 -7.28 -43.65
C PHE A 315 -22.99 -6.98 -42.61
N LEU A 316 -23.58 -8.01 -42.02
CA LEU A 316 -24.53 -7.95 -40.91
C LEU A 316 -23.87 -8.36 -39.59
N PRO A 317 -24.44 -8.01 -38.42
CA PRO A 317 -23.96 -8.50 -37.13
C PRO A 317 -23.94 -10.02 -37.07
N LEU A 318 -22.89 -10.59 -36.49
CA LEU A 318 -22.93 -11.99 -36.07
C LEU A 318 -23.78 -12.12 -34.79
N PRO A 319 -24.42 -13.29 -34.55
CA PRO A 319 -25.33 -13.50 -33.42
C PRO A 319 -24.71 -13.12 -32.08
N LEU A 320 -25.52 -12.55 -31.18
CA LEU A 320 -25.12 -12.20 -29.83
C LEU A 320 -24.59 -13.43 -29.08
N GLY A 321 -23.33 -13.36 -28.65
CA GLY A 321 -22.62 -14.45 -27.97
C GLY A 321 -21.12 -14.15 -27.85
N GLU A 322 -20.38 -14.98 -27.12
CA GLU A 322 -18.96 -14.73 -26.88
C GLU A 322 -18.11 -14.69 -28.16
N GLU A 323 -18.36 -15.60 -29.10
CA GLU A 323 -17.61 -15.74 -30.37
C GLU A 323 -17.74 -14.53 -31.31
N SER A 324 -18.78 -13.69 -31.16
CA SER A 324 -18.95 -12.47 -31.95
C SER A 324 -18.38 -11.21 -31.28
N THR A 325 -17.98 -11.25 -30.00
CA THR A 325 -17.35 -10.11 -29.32
C THR A 325 -15.84 -10.03 -29.59
N THR A 326 -15.31 -8.83 -29.86
CA THR A 326 -13.89 -8.61 -30.17
C THR A 326 -13.08 -8.12 -28.96
N GLY A 327 -13.71 -7.39 -28.04
CA GLY A 327 -13.04 -6.69 -26.94
C GLY A 327 -12.30 -5.42 -27.36
N LEU A 328 -12.42 -4.99 -28.63
CA LEU A 328 -11.96 -3.68 -29.11
C LEU A 328 -13.04 -2.62 -28.81
N PRO A 329 -12.72 -1.33 -28.65
CA PRO A 329 -13.71 -0.26 -28.48
C PRO A 329 -14.40 0.16 -29.80
N VAL A 330 -14.41 -0.73 -30.81
CA VAL A 330 -14.97 -0.50 -32.14
C VAL A 330 -15.65 -1.76 -32.66
N HIS A 331 -16.71 -1.60 -33.45
CA HIS A 331 -17.28 -2.69 -34.23
C HIS A 331 -16.42 -2.96 -35.48
N VAL A 332 -16.22 -4.22 -35.84
CA VAL A 332 -15.35 -4.63 -36.95
C VAL A 332 -16.09 -5.53 -37.93
N SER A 333 -16.28 -5.05 -39.15
CA SER A 333 -16.83 -5.77 -40.28
C SER A 333 -15.73 -6.24 -41.23
N GLY A 334 -15.92 -7.36 -41.89
CA GLY A 334 -14.97 -7.87 -42.88
C GLY A 334 -15.57 -8.92 -43.79
N PHE A 335 -14.90 -9.17 -44.92
CA PHE A 335 -15.18 -10.32 -45.78
C PHE A 335 -14.67 -11.61 -45.12
N PHE A 336 -15.21 -11.98 -43.95
CA PHE A 336 -14.70 -13.08 -43.15
C PHE A 336 -15.18 -14.45 -43.65
N GLY A 337 -14.30 -15.44 -43.59
CA GLY A 337 -14.67 -16.86 -43.68
C GLY A 337 -15.44 -17.27 -42.44
N LEU A 338 -16.69 -17.72 -42.60
CA LEU A 338 -17.55 -18.17 -41.49
C LEU A 338 -17.59 -19.68 -41.35
N THR A 339 -17.98 -20.15 -40.16
CA THR A 339 -18.35 -21.54 -39.88
C THR A 339 -19.62 -21.95 -40.67
N ASP A 340 -19.86 -23.25 -40.87
CA ASP A 340 -20.92 -23.72 -41.78
C ASP A 340 -22.34 -23.32 -41.29
N ASN A 341 -22.53 -23.20 -39.97
CA ASN A 341 -23.74 -22.67 -39.34
C ASN A 341 -23.86 -21.13 -39.39
N ARG A 342 -22.81 -20.44 -39.85
CA ARG A 342 -22.66 -18.98 -40.02
C ARG A 342 -22.81 -18.14 -38.75
N ARG A 343 -22.60 -18.75 -37.57
CA ARG A 343 -22.67 -18.05 -36.29
C ARG A 343 -21.35 -17.42 -35.85
N SER A 344 -20.23 -17.85 -36.43
CA SER A 344 -18.90 -17.39 -36.03
C SER A 344 -17.88 -17.39 -37.17
N ILE A 345 -16.77 -16.69 -36.95
CA ILE A 345 -15.62 -16.57 -37.84
C ILE A 345 -14.74 -17.82 -37.69
N LYS A 346 -14.23 -18.38 -38.79
CA LYS A 346 -13.24 -19.47 -38.76
C LYS A 346 -11.87 -18.97 -38.30
N TRP A 347 -11.27 -19.65 -37.34
CA TRP A 347 -9.91 -19.40 -36.87
C TRP A 347 -9.05 -20.64 -37.06
N ARG A 348 -7.72 -20.45 -37.06
CA ARG A 348 -6.76 -21.54 -37.33
C ARG A 348 -6.47 -22.35 -36.08
N GLU A 349 -7.40 -23.23 -35.74
CA GLU A 349 -7.23 -24.21 -34.66
C GLU A 349 -6.43 -25.43 -35.10
N VAL A 350 -6.16 -26.37 -34.20
CA VAL A 350 -5.20 -27.48 -34.42
C VAL A 350 -5.63 -28.43 -35.54
N ASP A 351 -6.95 -28.59 -35.71
CA ASP A 351 -7.61 -29.32 -36.80
C ASP A 351 -7.76 -28.45 -38.08
N GLN A 352 -8.03 -27.16 -37.92
CA GLN A 352 -8.37 -26.20 -38.99
C GLN A 352 -7.20 -25.35 -39.50
N TRP A 353 -5.96 -25.61 -39.07
CA TRP A 353 -4.75 -24.88 -39.49
C TRP A 353 -4.54 -24.77 -41.01
N ARG A 354 -5.12 -25.71 -41.78
CA ARG A 354 -5.07 -25.76 -43.25
C ARG A 354 -6.33 -25.20 -43.97
N ASP A 355 -7.33 -24.71 -43.24
CA ASP A 355 -8.51 -24.09 -43.88
C ASP A 355 -8.11 -22.73 -44.51
N PRO A 356 -8.25 -22.56 -45.84
CA PRO A 356 -7.83 -21.33 -46.51
C PRO A 356 -8.61 -20.09 -46.04
N ALA A 357 -9.88 -20.26 -45.64
CA ALA A 357 -10.72 -19.17 -45.16
C ALA A 357 -10.35 -18.77 -43.72
N ALA A 358 -9.81 -19.70 -42.91
CA ALA A 358 -9.24 -19.38 -41.59
C ALA A 358 -7.91 -18.61 -41.71
N LEU A 359 -7.04 -18.99 -42.65
CA LEU A 359 -5.82 -18.24 -42.98
C LEU A 359 -6.12 -16.85 -43.53
N TRP A 360 -7.12 -16.74 -44.41
CA TRP A 360 -7.61 -15.44 -44.87
C TRP A 360 -8.01 -14.50 -43.72
N ASN A 361 -8.76 -15.00 -42.74
CA ASN A 361 -9.18 -14.22 -41.58
C ASN A 361 -7.98 -13.73 -40.74
N GLU A 362 -7.00 -14.61 -40.48
CA GLU A 362 -5.75 -14.26 -39.80
C GLU A 362 -4.99 -13.14 -40.54
N LEU A 363 -4.86 -13.26 -41.88
CA LEU A 363 -4.19 -12.25 -42.70
C LEU A 363 -4.92 -10.90 -42.72
N LEU A 364 -6.26 -10.87 -42.74
CA LEU A 364 -7.01 -9.60 -42.63
C LEU A 364 -6.77 -8.89 -41.29
N VAL A 365 -6.74 -9.64 -40.19
CA VAL A 365 -6.50 -9.15 -38.83
C VAL A 365 -5.08 -8.56 -38.67
N VAL A 366 -4.07 -9.15 -39.31
CA VAL A 366 -2.68 -8.67 -39.22
C VAL A 366 -2.35 -7.57 -40.24
N THR A 367 -2.93 -7.60 -41.45
CA THR A 367 -2.48 -6.73 -42.57
C THR A 367 -3.40 -5.54 -42.89
N VAL A 368 -4.73 -5.74 -42.89
CA VAL A 368 -5.68 -4.72 -43.38
C VAL A 368 -6.32 -3.94 -42.23
N ILE A 369 -6.80 -4.66 -41.21
CA ILE A 369 -7.54 -4.07 -40.08
C ILE A 369 -6.69 -3.03 -39.31
N PRO A 370 -5.40 -3.24 -39.01
CA PRO A 370 -4.61 -2.26 -38.25
C PRO A 370 -4.43 -0.93 -38.99
N ARG A 371 -4.33 -0.97 -40.33
CA ARG A 371 -4.13 0.23 -41.17
C ARG A 371 -5.41 1.06 -41.27
N ALA A 372 -6.57 0.41 -41.35
CA ALA A 372 -7.86 1.09 -41.24
C ALA A 372 -8.11 1.61 -39.81
N TYR A 373 -7.71 0.87 -38.78
CA TYR A 373 -7.84 1.30 -37.38
C TYR A 373 -6.97 2.55 -37.12
N PHE A 374 -5.71 2.54 -37.56
CA PHE A 374 -4.84 3.71 -37.54
C PHE A 374 -5.48 4.91 -38.24
N THR A 375 -6.06 4.69 -39.43
CA THR A 375 -6.76 5.75 -40.19
C THR A 375 -7.96 6.31 -39.41
N LEU A 376 -8.74 5.46 -38.74
CA LEU A 376 -9.88 5.85 -37.92
C LEU A 376 -9.45 6.75 -36.75
N VAL A 377 -8.40 6.37 -35.99
CA VAL A 377 -7.93 7.20 -34.86
C VAL A 377 -7.31 8.52 -35.34
N MET A 378 -6.54 8.50 -36.43
CA MET A 378 -5.99 9.74 -37.01
C MET A 378 -7.09 10.66 -37.55
N GLU A 379 -8.21 10.14 -38.06
CA GLU A 379 -9.35 10.95 -38.49
C GLU A 379 -10.13 11.54 -37.30
N VAL A 380 -10.27 10.82 -36.19
CA VAL A 380 -10.82 11.37 -34.92
C VAL A 380 -9.97 12.56 -34.46
N ILE A 381 -8.65 12.38 -34.38
CA ILE A 381 -7.71 13.43 -33.96
C ILE A 381 -7.78 14.63 -34.92
N LYS A 382 -7.84 14.38 -36.24
CA LYS A 382 -7.99 15.42 -37.26
C LYS A 382 -9.27 16.24 -37.09
N ARG A 383 -10.44 15.61 -36.86
CA ARG A 383 -11.72 16.34 -36.65
C ARG A 383 -11.66 17.25 -35.41
N ILE A 384 -11.07 16.76 -34.32
CA ILE A 384 -10.85 17.54 -33.10
C ILE A 384 -9.87 18.72 -33.35
N GLN A 385 -8.85 18.53 -34.19
CA GLN A 385 -7.87 19.57 -34.53
C GLN A 385 -8.44 20.67 -35.44
N THR A 386 -9.12 20.31 -36.53
CA THR A 386 -9.44 21.29 -37.58
C THR A 386 -10.58 22.23 -37.23
N LYS A 387 -11.47 21.83 -36.31
CA LYS A 387 -12.73 22.53 -36.01
C LYS A 387 -13.59 22.79 -37.26
N GLU A 388 -13.45 21.94 -38.28
CA GLU A 388 -14.40 21.77 -39.40
C GLU A 388 -15.75 21.18 -38.94
N ASP A 389 -15.87 20.97 -37.63
CA ASP A 389 -16.99 20.44 -36.89
C ASP A 389 -17.04 21.20 -35.56
N GLN A 390 -18.07 22.00 -35.34
CA GLN A 390 -18.26 22.68 -34.05
C GLN A 390 -18.98 21.76 -33.04
N ASP A 391 -19.63 20.70 -33.54
CA ASP A 391 -20.48 19.78 -32.78
C ASP A 391 -19.91 18.34 -32.76
N PHE A 392 -18.60 18.16 -33.05
CA PHE A 392 -17.98 16.83 -33.01
C PHE A 392 -18.06 16.24 -31.60
N PRO A 393 -18.72 15.09 -31.38
CA PRO A 393 -19.10 14.68 -30.02
C PRO A 393 -17.96 14.31 -29.06
N LEU A 394 -16.73 14.09 -29.55
CA LEU A 394 -15.60 13.65 -28.72
C LEU A 394 -14.65 14.80 -28.38
N SER A 395 -14.37 14.94 -27.08
CA SER A 395 -13.32 15.83 -26.58
C SER A 395 -11.91 15.28 -26.93
N ALA A 396 -10.88 16.10 -26.74
CA ALA A 396 -9.50 15.66 -26.96
C ALA A 396 -9.08 14.50 -26.04
N GLN A 397 -9.61 14.43 -24.81
CA GLN A 397 -9.47 13.25 -23.93
C GLN A 397 -10.36 12.09 -24.42
N GLY A 398 -11.58 12.38 -24.88
CA GLY A 398 -12.48 11.41 -25.51
C GLY A 398 -11.88 10.68 -26.71
N SER A 399 -10.89 11.26 -27.41
CA SER A 399 -10.12 10.58 -28.46
C SER A 399 -9.47 9.26 -28.00
N TYR A 400 -9.06 9.17 -26.73
CA TYR A 400 -8.46 7.96 -26.17
C TYR A 400 -9.47 6.81 -26.04
N ARG A 401 -10.78 7.06 -26.12
CA ARG A 401 -11.82 6.01 -26.20
C ARG A 401 -11.66 5.13 -27.43
N ALA A 402 -11.03 5.64 -28.50
CA ALA A 402 -10.74 4.86 -29.70
C ALA A 402 -9.55 3.89 -29.53
N TRP A 403 -8.69 4.06 -28.51
CA TRP A 403 -7.50 3.23 -28.31
C TRP A 403 -7.88 1.87 -27.70
N PRO A 404 -7.46 0.73 -28.28
CA PRO A 404 -7.83 -0.58 -27.77
C PRO A 404 -6.99 -1.01 -26.54
N ASP A 405 -7.66 -1.29 -25.42
CA ASP A 405 -7.05 -1.82 -24.20
C ASP A 405 -6.53 -3.27 -24.38
N PRO A 406 -5.22 -3.53 -24.29
CA PRO A 406 -4.64 -4.86 -24.48
C PRO A 406 -5.10 -5.92 -23.47
N SER A 407 -5.70 -5.52 -22.35
CA SER A 407 -6.28 -6.44 -21.35
C SER A 407 -7.67 -6.94 -21.76
N ARG A 408 -8.48 -6.10 -22.43
CA ARG A 408 -9.87 -6.38 -22.83
C ARG A 408 -10.01 -7.11 -24.16
N VAL A 409 -9.07 -6.90 -25.10
CA VAL A 409 -9.12 -7.48 -26.46
C VAL A 409 -9.02 -9.00 -26.43
N ARG A 410 -9.93 -9.70 -27.14
CA ARG A 410 -9.93 -11.18 -27.21
C ARG A 410 -8.76 -11.73 -28.04
N ALA A 411 -8.34 -12.96 -27.75
CA ALA A 411 -7.13 -13.59 -28.27
C ALA A 411 -6.92 -13.45 -29.79
N HIS A 412 -7.92 -13.79 -30.61
CA HIS A 412 -7.83 -13.71 -32.07
C HIS A 412 -7.69 -12.28 -32.62
N TRP A 413 -8.04 -11.25 -31.83
CA TRP A 413 -7.98 -9.83 -32.22
C TRP A 413 -6.73 -9.12 -31.67
N LYS A 414 -5.99 -9.73 -30.73
CA LYS A 414 -4.72 -9.17 -30.21
C LYS A 414 -3.64 -8.91 -31.27
N PRO A 415 -3.52 -9.66 -32.39
CA PRO A 415 -2.55 -9.36 -33.44
C PRO A 415 -2.73 -8.00 -34.13
N ILE A 416 -3.86 -7.30 -33.92
CA ILE A 416 -4.04 -5.91 -34.40
C ILE A 416 -3.17 -4.91 -33.64
N LEU A 417 -2.91 -5.17 -32.35
CA LEU A 417 -2.39 -4.18 -31.42
C LEU A 417 -0.95 -3.78 -31.72
N GLU A 418 -0.10 -4.74 -32.07
CA GLU A 418 1.32 -4.48 -32.33
C GLU A 418 1.52 -3.60 -33.58
N PRO A 419 0.98 -3.94 -34.79
CA PRO A 419 1.10 -3.05 -35.95
C PRO A 419 0.44 -1.69 -35.72
N LEU A 420 -0.73 -1.66 -35.08
CA LEU A 420 -1.46 -0.42 -34.79
C LEU A 420 -0.63 0.53 -33.92
N PHE A 421 -0.17 0.08 -32.76
CA PHE A 421 0.57 0.96 -31.85
C PHE A 421 1.99 1.28 -32.35
N GLN A 422 2.63 0.40 -33.12
CA GLN A 422 3.88 0.73 -33.82
C GLN A 422 3.72 1.92 -34.77
N ASP A 423 2.64 1.99 -35.57
CA ASP A 423 2.37 3.15 -36.44
C ASP A 423 1.95 4.38 -35.62
N LEU A 424 1.05 4.19 -34.65
CA LEU A 424 0.30 5.24 -33.97
C LEU A 424 1.16 6.06 -32.99
N ILE A 425 2.11 5.42 -32.30
CA ILE A 425 3.02 6.06 -31.34
C ILE A 425 4.07 6.98 -32.03
N GLN A 426 4.26 6.82 -33.35
CA GLN A 426 5.11 7.70 -34.17
C GLN A 426 4.39 9.00 -34.62
N GLN A 427 3.09 9.14 -34.35
CA GLN A 427 2.27 10.29 -34.76
C GLN A 427 1.98 11.23 -33.57
N PRO A 428 1.57 12.50 -33.82
CA PRO A 428 1.19 13.43 -32.76
C PRO A 428 -0.20 13.08 -32.18
N VAL A 429 -0.23 12.04 -31.35
CA VAL A 429 -1.46 11.40 -30.84
C VAL A 429 -1.71 11.60 -29.35
N ILE A 430 -0.79 12.29 -28.65
CA ILE A 430 -0.93 12.63 -27.24
C ILE A 430 -1.37 14.09 -27.14
N TYR A 431 -2.51 14.33 -26.52
CA TYR A 431 -2.97 15.67 -26.20
C TYR A 431 -2.28 16.18 -24.92
N SER A 432 -1.58 17.30 -25.03
CA SER A 432 -0.87 17.93 -23.92
C SER A 432 -1.77 18.84 -23.10
N LEU A 433 -1.38 19.09 -21.84
CA LEU A 433 -2.06 20.06 -20.97
C LEU A 433 -1.83 21.52 -21.41
N SER A 434 -1.01 21.79 -22.44
CA SER A 434 -0.91 23.10 -23.11
C SER A 434 -1.88 23.28 -24.28
N GLY A 435 -2.62 22.23 -24.67
CA GLY A 435 -3.57 22.26 -25.79
C GLY A 435 -2.99 21.81 -27.14
N ASP A 436 -1.73 21.37 -27.17
CA ASP A 436 -1.04 20.89 -28.37
C ASP A 436 -1.15 19.37 -28.51
N TRP A 437 -1.23 18.88 -29.76
CA TRP A 437 -1.05 17.47 -30.10
C TRP A 437 0.42 17.15 -30.35
N ILE A 438 0.97 16.16 -29.63
CA ILE A 438 2.40 15.86 -29.60
C ILE A 438 2.68 14.35 -29.68
N THR A 439 3.90 14.01 -30.08
CA THR A 439 4.39 12.62 -30.13
C THR A 439 4.85 12.15 -28.75
N VAL A 440 4.89 10.83 -28.53
CA VAL A 440 5.16 10.22 -27.21
C VAL A 440 6.56 10.57 -26.66
N ASP A 441 7.56 10.80 -27.53
CA ASP A 441 8.91 11.24 -27.16
C ASP A 441 8.99 12.71 -26.69
N GLN A 442 7.99 13.53 -27.05
CA GLN A 442 7.92 14.95 -26.66
C GLN A 442 7.10 15.17 -25.39
N ALA A 443 6.36 14.16 -24.92
CA ALA A 443 5.45 14.23 -23.79
C ALA A 443 6.13 13.83 -22.46
N VAL A 444 5.78 14.52 -21.38
CA VAL A 444 6.04 14.09 -20.01
C VAL A 444 4.72 13.71 -19.35
N PHE A 445 4.52 12.44 -19.07
CA PHE A 445 3.24 11.91 -18.58
C PHE A 445 3.08 12.11 -17.07
N SER A 446 1.97 12.71 -16.66
CA SER A 446 1.61 12.89 -15.25
C SER A 446 0.67 11.78 -14.78
N GLU A 447 1.11 11.04 -13.77
CA GLU A 447 0.31 10.04 -13.03
C GLU A 447 -0.31 10.65 -11.75
N LEU A 448 -0.17 11.96 -11.54
CA LEU A 448 -0.53 12.61 -10.30
C LEU A 448 -2.05 12.81 -10.18
N ASP A 449 -2.59 12.64 -8.97
CA ASP A 449 -4.00 12.89 -8.66
C ASP A 449 -4.30 14.39 -8.65
N ASP A 450 -5.39 14.81 -9.29
CA ASP A 450 -5.78 16.22 -9.40
C ASP A 450 -6.36 16.80 -8.09
N GLY A 451 -6.46 15.97 -7.04
CA GLY A 451 -6.97 16.34 -5.72
C GLY A 451 -5.93 16.94 -4.76
N GLU A 452 -4.65 17.03 -5.14
CA GLU A 452 -3.62 17.70 -4.34
C GLU A 452 -3.18 19.04 -4.95
N ASP A 453 -3.11 20.08 -4.10
CA ASP A 453 -2.48 21.38 -4.45
C ASP A 453 -1.04 21.20 -4.99
N SER A 454 -0.36 20.12 -4.58
CA SER A 454 1.00 19.76 -4.99
C SER A 454 1.06 19.47 -6.50
N THR A 455 0.04 18.80 -7.04
CA THR A 455 -0.08 18.40 -8.45
C THR A 455 -0.20 19.62 -9.37
N GLU A 456 -1.11 20.55 -9.07
CA GLU A 456 -1.30 21.75 -9.90
C GLU A 456 -0.03 22.62 -9.93
N ALA A 457 0.61 22.82 -8.77
CA ALA A 457 1.86 23.57 -8.67
C ALA A 457 3.00 22.91 -9.48
N VAL A 458 3.13 21.59 -9.44
CA VAL A 458 4.13 20.83 -10.22
C VAL A 458 3.86 20.93 -11.72
N ILE A 459 2.61 20.74 -12.16
CA ILE A 459 2.24 20.81 -13.59
C ILE A 459 2.48 22.23 -14.14
N SER A 460 1.98 23.25 -13.44
CA SER A 460 2.16 24.66 -13.82
C SER A 460 3.63 25.08 -13.87
N TYR A 461 4.45 24.63 -12.90
CA TYR A 461 5.90 24.88 -12.90
C TYR A 461 6.64 24.17 -14.04
N LEU A 462 6.26 22.94 -14.39
CA LEU A 462 6.84 22.21 -15.52
C LEU A 462 6.45 22.86 -16.87
N GLN A 463 5.18 23.24 -17.05
CA GLN A 463 4.70 23.94 -18.24
C GLN A 463 5.39 25.30 -18.43
N SER A 464 5.46 26.13 -17.38
CA SER A 464 6.16 27.43 -17.43
C SER A 464 7.69 27.30 -17.60
N SER A 465 8.27 26.14 -17.25
CA SER A 465 9.65 25.78 -17.56
C SER A 465 9.86 25.23 -18.98
N GLY A 466 8.80 25.16 -19.80
CA GLY A 466 8.84 24.71 -21.21
C GLY A 466 8.73 23.20 -21.41
N MET A 467 8.34 22.43 -20.39
CA MET A 467 8.10 20.98 -20.52
C MET A 467 6.65 20.74 -20.96
N ARG A 468 6.44 19.88 -21.97
CA ARG A 468 5.08 19.51 -22.41
C ARG A 468 4.52 18.37 -21.58
N VAL A 469 3.82 18.72 -20.51
CA VAL A 469 3.12 17.76 -19.65
C VAL A 469 1.85 17.26 -20.34
N ALA A 470 1.57 15.97 -20.25
CA ALA A 470 0.34 15.34 -20.71
C ALA A 470 -0.27 14.46 -19.59
N LYS A 471 -1.61 14.32 -19.59
CA LYS A 471 -2.32 13.36 -18.74
C LYS A 471 -3.18 12.47 -19.63
N VAL A 472 -3.11 11.16 -19.42
CA VAL A 472 -3.79 10.14 -20.21
C VAL A 472 -4.47 9.12 -19.29
N PRO A 473 -5.55 8.43 -19.72
CA PRO A 473 -6.16 7.36 -18.94
C PRO A 473 -5.19 6.22 -18.62
N ALA A 474 -5.37 5.54 -17.49
CA ALA A 474 -4.46 4.46 -17.05
C ALA A 474 -4.29 3.32 -18.07
N ALA A 475 -5.33 3.00 -18.85
CA ALA A 475 -5.26 2.03 -19.94
C ALA A 475 -4.36 2.50 -21.10
N VAL A 476 -4.22 3.81 -21.33
CA VAL A 476 -3.30 4.38 -22.32
C VAL A 476 -1.86 4.31 -21.81
N ASP A 477 -1.60 4.58 -20.53
CA ASP A 477 -0.25 4.36 -19.97
C ASP A 477 0.15 2.87 -20.04
N ALA A 478 -0.77 1.95 -19.77
CA ALA A 478 -0.54 0.52 -19.95
C ALA A 478 -0.21 0.14 -21.41
N VAL A 479 -0.83 0.79 -22.40
CA VAL A 479 -0.45 0.67 -23.83
C VAL A 479 0.96 1.20 -24.06
N LEU A 480 1.29 2.40 -23.58
CA LEU A 480 2.60 3.04 -23.77
C LEU A 480 3.74 2.28 -23.06
N ALA A 481 3.43 1.58 -21.96
CA ALA A 481 4.35 0.68 -21.27
C ALA A 481 4.55 -0.67 -22.00
N ALA A 482 3.51 -1.18 -22.67
CA ALA A 482 3.57 -2.43 -23.45
C ALA A 482 4.22 -2.23 -24.83
N TYR A 483 4.00 -1.08 -25.46
CA TYR A 483 4.49 -0.72 -26.79
C TYR A 483 5.33 0.57 -26.72
N PRO A 484 6.54 0.55 -26.13
CA PRO A 484 7.36 1.75 -25.96
C PRO A 484 7.86 2.32 -27.30
N PRO A 485 8.06 3.65 -27.40
CA PRO A 485 8.61 4.27 -28.60
C PRO A 485 10.06 3.82 -28.88
N THR A 486 10.41 3.72 -30.16
CA THR A 486 11.71 3.19 -30.63
C THR A 486 12.94 3.99 -30.17
N LEU A 487 12.76 5.22 -29.71
CA LEU A 487 13.83 6.16 -29.36
C LEU A 487 14.08 6.33 -27.84
N GLY A 488 13.31 5.69 -26.96
CA GLY A 488 13.58 5.78 -25.53
C GLY A 488 12.50 5.21 -24.60
N LYS A 489 12.68 5.41 -23.30
CA LYS A 489 11.62 5.17 -22.30
C LYS A 489 10.66 6.36 -22.27
N VAL A 490 9.37 6.08 -22.09
CA VAL A 490 8.33 7.06 -21.80
C VAL A 490 8.76 7.92 -20.60
N ALA A 491 8.76 9.24 -20.75
CA ALA A 491 9.14 10.16 -19.69
C ALA A 491 7.95 10.44 -18.76
N LYS A 492 8.12 10.25 -17.45
CA LYS A 492 7.07 10.48 -16.45
C LYS A 492 7.43 11.62 -15.50
N VAL A 493 6.42 12.34 -15.01
CA VAL A 493 6.58 13.35 -13.96
C VAL A 493 7.07 12.66 -12.70
N THR A 494 8.28 13.01 -12.27
CA THR A 494 8.93 12.42 -11.09
C THR A 494 9.60 13.52 -10.27
N PRO A 495 9.76 13.35 -8.94
CA PRO A 495 10.50 14.31 -8.11
C PRO A 495 11.91 14.57 -8.65
N ALA A 496 12.62 13.55 -9.14
CA ALA A 496 13.93 13.69 -9.80
C ALA A 496 13.89 14.59 -11.04
N LEU A 497 12.88 14.48 -11.90
CA LEU A 497 12.71 15.37 -13.06
C LEU A 497 12.45 16.82 -12.62
N VAL A 498 11.56 17.03 -11.64
CA VAL A 498 11.27 18.36 -11.10
C VAL A 498 12.52 18.99 -10.47
N ARG A 499 13.30 18.23 -9.69
CA ARG A 499 14.61 18.67 -9.15
C ARG A 499 15.62 19.02 -10.25
N HIS A 500 15.65 18.30 -11.36
CA HIS A 500 16.51 18.64 -12.50
C HIS A 500 16.09 19.98 -13.14
N VAL A 501 14.79 20.18 -13.38
CA VAL A 501 14.26 21.43 -13.97
C VAL A 501 14.50 22.62 -13.03
N LEU A 502 14.24 22.47 -11.72
CA LEU A 502 14.47 23.49 -10.70
C LEU A 502 15.91 24.02 -10.68
N ARG A 503 16.92 23.14 -10.82
CA ARG A 503 18.33 23.57 -10.91
C ARG A 503 18.64 24.34 -12.18
N LYS A 504 17.95 24.04 -13.29
CA LYS A 504 18.21 24.61 -14.62
C LYS A 504 17.57 25.98 -14.82
N THR A 505 16.31 26.16 -14.44
CA THR A 505 15.56 27.42 -14.66
C THR A 505 15.54 28.35 -13.44
N ARG A 506 15.69 27.78 -12.23
CA ARG A 506 15.40 28.37 -10.91
C ARG A 506 13.94 28.80 -10.74
N HIS A 507 13.41 28.54 -9.54
CA HIS A 507 12.08 28.97 -9.17
C HIS A 507 12.03 30.48 -8.88
N LYS A 508 10.99 31.16 -9.37
CA LYS A 508 10.75 32.61 -9.19
C LYS A 508 9.31 32.94 -8.78
N GLY A 509 8.50 31.91 -8.50
CA GLY A 509 7.10 32.05 -8.17
C GLY A 509 6.87 32.37 -6.69
N SER A 510 5.68 32.05 -6.19
CA SER A 510 5.29 32.43 -4.82
C SER A 510 5.93 31.54 -3.73
N SER A 511 5.97 32.03 -2.49
CA SER A 511 6.37 31.23 -1.32
C SER A 511 5.49 29.99 -1.14
N GLN A 512 4.19 30.09 -1.43
CA GLN A 512 3.25 28.97 -1.35
C GLN A 512 3.59 27.88 -2.39
N GLU A 513 3.86 28.31 -3.62
CA GLU A 513 4.27 27.43 -4.72
C GLU A 513 5.62 26.75 -4.41
N LYS A 514 6.59 27.45 -3.81
CA LYS A 514 7.83 26.84 -3.31
C LYS A 514 7.58 25.74 -2.27
N LEU A 515 6.60 25.90 -1.37
CA LEU A 515 6.25 24.88 -0.38
C LEU A 515 5.58 23.65 -1.01
N LEU A 516 4.68 23.86 -1.97
CA LEU A 516 4.02 22.77 -2.72
C LEU A 516 5.01 21.99 -3.60
N LEU A 517 5.92 22.69 -4.27
CA LEU A 517 7.01 22.06 -5.01
C LEU A 517 7.96 21.30 -4.08
N LEU A 518 8.27 21.82 -2.89
CA LEU A 518 9.09 21.12 -1.89
C LEU A 518 8.42 19.83 -1.40
N GLU A 519 7.10 19.86 -1.16
CA GLU A 519 6.32 18.69 -0.75
C GLU A 519 6.43 17.55 -1.77
N PHE A 520 6.17 17.84 -3.04
CA PHE A 520 6.35 16.85 -4.12
C PHE A 520 7.80 16.39 -4.25
N VAL A 521 8.76 17.33 -4.20
CA VAL A 521 10.21 17.07 -4.37
C VAL A 521 10.82 16.17 -3.29
N LEU A 522 10.19 16.08 -2.11
CA LEU A 522 10.63 15.22 -1.00
C LEU A 522 10.01 13.81 -1.00
N SER A 523 8.98 13.56 -1.83
CA SER A 523 8.16 12.33 -1.78
C SER A 523 8.91 11.03 -2.08
N ASP A 524 9.96 11.06 -2.91
CA ASP A 524 10.75 9.87 -3.28
C ASP A 524 11.90 9.54 -2.31
N GLY A 525 12.05 10.30 -1.22
CA GLY A 525 13.10 10.11 -0.22
C GLY A 525 14.54 10.33 -0.73
N CYS A 526 14.74 10.79 -1.97
CA CYS A 526 16.06 10.91 -2.60
C CYS A 526 16.77 12.22 -2.20
N TYR A 527 16.93 12.42 -0.89
CA TYR A 527 17.44 13.66 -0.28
C TYR A 527 18.85 14.08 -0.75
N SER A 528 19.61 13.17 -1.37
CA SER A 528 20.89 13.48 -2.03
C SER A 528 20.77 14.43 -3.20
N ASP A 529 19.60 14.46 -3.85
CA ASP A 529 19.35 15.26 -5.03
C ASP A 529 18.75 16.64 -4.71
N LEU A 530 18.65 17.02 -3.43
CA LEU A 530 18.17 18.34 -3.00
C LEU A 530 19.23 19.45 -3.12
N ILE A 531 20.52 19.11 -3.15
CA ILE A 531 21.62 20.08 -3.06
C ILE A 531 21.52 21.10 -4.21
N GLY A 532 21.56 22.38 -3.85
CA GLY A 532 21.45 23.52 -4.76
C GLY A 532 20.02 24.00 -5.05
N LEU A 533 18.98 23.36 -4.52
CA LEU A 533 17.58 23.80 -4.68
C LEU A 533 17.21 24.88 -3.66
N GLU A 534 16.79 26.05 -4.14
CA GLU A 534 16.41 27.23 -3.33
C GLU A 534 14.98 27.12 -2.77
N LEU A 535 14.72 26.02 -2.06
CA LEU A 535 13.40 25.61 -1.56
C LEU A 535 13.34 25.37 -0.03
N LEU A 536 14.43 25.51 0.73
CA LEU A 536 14.40 25.32 2.19
C LEU A 536 13.81 26.58 2.88
N PRO A 537 12.62 26.51 3.53
CA PRO A 537 11.97 27.68 4.11
C PRO A 537 12.49 27.96 5.53
N LEU A 538 12.72 29.23 5.84
CA LEU A 538 13.23 29.70 7.12
C LEU A 538 12.18 30.52 7.89
N GLN A 539 12.32 30.58 9.22
CA GLN A 539 11.41 31.28 10.13
C GLN A 539 11.50 32.83 10.05
N ASN A 540 12.25 33.37 9.09
CA ASN A 540 12.26 34.78 8.69
C ASN A 540 11.56 35.02 7.33
N ASP A 541 10.72 34.07 6.89
CA ASP A 541 9.99 34.05 5.62
C ASP A 541 10.88 34.06 4.35
N THR A 542 12.18 33.75 4.48
CA THR A 542 13.10 33.60 3.35
C THR A 542 13.32 32.13 2.98
N PHE A 543 13.72 31.88 1.73
CA PHE A 543 14.11 30.56 1.23
C PHE A 543 15.61 30.53 0.95
N VAL A 544 16.26 29.43 1.29
CA VAL A 544 17.70 29.20 1.01
C VAL A 544 17.93 27.93 0.21
N ALA A 545 19.12 27.83 -0.40
CA ALA A 545 19.54 26.65 -1.14
C ALA A 545 20.05 25.56 -0.18
N PHE A 546 19.55 24.32 -0.33
CA PHE A 546 20.05 23.17 0.42
C PHE A 546 21.57 22.99 0.21
N SER A 547 22.32 22.98 1.31
CA SER A 547 23.78 22.93 1.31
C SER A 547 24.35 21.69 2.01
N SER A 548 25.51 21.25 1.53
CA SER A 548 26.36 20.25 2.18
C SER A 548 27.39 20.86 3.14
N SER A 549 27.27 22.15 3.46
CA SER A 549 28.17 22.83 4.41
C SER A 549 28.06 22.25 5.82
N VAL A 550 29.19 22.19 6.53
CA VAL A 550 29.32 21.71 7.91
C VAL A 550 29.55 22.87 8.89
N ASN A 551 29.58 24.12 8.42
CA ASN A 551 29.75 25.29 9.29
C ASN A 551 28.52 25.48 10.19
N GLU A 552 28.72 25.64 11.50
CA GLU A 552 27.62 25.91 12.45
C GLU A 552 26.84 27.21 12.14
N LYS A 553 27.44 28.14 11.39
CA LYS A 553 26.79 29.37 10.92
C LYS A 553 25.80 29.15 9.78
N ASP A 554 26.01 28.12 8.95
CA ASP A 554 25.16 27.83 7.80
C ASP A 554 23.99 26.90 8.20
N ALA A 555 24.13 26.20 9.34
CA ALA A 555 23.19 25.20 9.83
C ALA A 555 21.80 25.77 10.14
N VAL A 556 20.78 25.00 9.75
CA VAL A 556 19.36 25.30 9.90
C VAL A 556 18.73 24.22 10.77
N TYR A 557 18.10 24.65 11.87
CA TYR A 557 17.61 23.78 12.92
C TYR A 557 16.11 23.51 12.80
N ILE A 558 15.72 22.28 13.13
CA ILE A 558 14.32 21.87 13.27
C ILE A 558 13.89 22.07 14.73
N ALA A 559 12.85 22.87 14.94
CA ALA A 559 12.23 23.06 16.26
C ALA A 559 11.44 21.82 16.70
N SER A 560 11.20 21.70 18.00
CA SER A 560 10.45 20.58 18.61
C SER A 560 9.82 21.01 19.93
N ASP A 561 8.90 20.20 20.46
CA ASP A 561 8.30 20.45 21.78
C ASP A 561 9.33 20.39 22.92
N GLU A 562 10.41 19.63 22.73
CA GLU A 562 11.56 19.57 23.63
C GLU A 562 12.41 20.86 23.57
N TYR A 563 12.64 21.36 22.35
CA TYR A 563 13.48 22.51 22.03
C TYR A 563 12.70 23.59 21.26
N PRO A 564 11.71 24.26 21.88
CA PRO A 564 10.84 25.20 21.19
C PRO A 564 11.58 26.44 20.71
N ARG A 565 11.21 26.95 19.53
CA ARG A 565 11.83 28.10 18.84
C ARG A 565 11.95 29.36 19.70
N SER A 566 11.02 29.56 20.64
CA SER A 566 11.00 30.67 21.60
C SER A 566 12.17 30.68 22.61
N LEU A 567 12.92 29.59 22.75
CA LEU A 567 14.21 29.59 23.47
C LEU A 567 15.34 30.29 22.68
N TYR A 568 15.15 30.56 21.39
CA TYR A 568 16.21 31.03 20.49
C TYR A 568 15.85 32.36 19.78
N PRO A 569 15.54 33.45 20.51
CA PRO A 569 15.23 34.76 19.91
C PRO A 569 16.44 35.34 19.16
N GLY A 570 16.20 35.99 18.02
CA GLY A 570 17.25 36.63 17.21
C GLY A 570 17.99 35.69 16.26
N LEU A 571 17.56 34.42 16.17
CA LEU A 571 18.14 33.39 15.30
C LEU A 571 17.16 32.92 14.19
N GLU A 572 16.22 33.78 13.79
CA GLU A 572 15.13 33.48 12.83
C GLU A 572 15.63 32.80 11.54
N GLY A 573 16.73 33.28 10.97
CA GLY A 573 17.34 32.74 9.75
C GLY A 573 18.12 31.41 9.92
N ARG A 574 18.11 30.79 11.11
CA ARG A 574 18.68 29.46 11.36
C ARG A 574 17.64 28.43 11.84
N PHE A 575 16.34 28.70 11.67
CA PHE A 575 15.28 27.73 11.98
C PHE A 575 14.38 27.51 10.76
N ILE A 576 13.93 26.27 10.56
CA ILE A 576 12.90 25.96 9.56
C ILE A 576 11.58 26.63 9.98
N LEU A 577 10.82 27.12 8.98
CA LEU A 577 9.49 27.67 9.16
C LEU A 577 8.53 26.66 9.83
N GLU A 578 7.98 26.99 10.99
CA GLU A 578 7.14 26.10 11.80
C GLU A 578 5.74 25.83 11.20
N SER A 579 5.27 26.68 10.28
CA SER A 579 3.93 26.59 9.67
C SER A 579 3.81 25.66 8.45
N ILE A 580 4.87 24.92 8.09
CA ILE A 580 4.83 23.96 6.97
C ILE A 580 4.01 22.71 7.31
N LYS A 581 3.47 22.03 6.29
CA LYS A 581 2.70 20.79 6.45
C LYS A 581 3.52 19.72 7.23
N PRO A 582 2.92 18.97 8.17
CA PRO A 582 3.64 17.95 8.96
C PRO A 582 4.32 16.86 8.14
N THR A 583 3.78 16.52 6.96
CA THR A 583 4.38 15.64 5.95
C THR A 583 5.77 16.12 5.55
N VAL A 584 5.86 17.38 5.11
CA VAL A 584 7.11 18.06 4.70
C VAL A 584 8.10 18.13 5.86
N MET A 585 7.64 18.51 7.06
CA MET A 585 8.47 18.57 8.26
C MET A 585 9.09 17.21 8.61
N ASN A 586 8.32 16.11 8.50
CA ASN A 586 8.84 14.77 8.77
C ASN A 586 9.85 14.32 7.71
N SER A 587 9.62 14.59 6.43
CA SER A 587 10.60 14.32 5.37
C SER A 587 11.91 15.11 5.55
N LEU A 588 11.85 16.33 6.09
CA LEU A 588 13.04 17.12 6.42
C LEU A 588 13.80 16.55 7.65
N LYS A 589 13.10 15.99 8.63
CA LYS A 589 13.72 15.25 9.76
C LYS A 589 14.43 13.98 9.28
N GLU A 590 13.83 13.21 8.37
CA GLU A 590 14.47 12.03 7.78
C GLU A 590 15.65 12.40 6.88
N ALA A 591 15.57 13.51 6.14
CA ALA A 591 16.70 14.05 5.39
C ALA A 591 17.91 14.35 6.31
N ALA A 592 17.67 14.96 7.48
CA ALA A 592 18.70 15.24 8.49
C ALA A 592 19.31 13.97 9.13
N LYS A 593 18.52 12.89 9.26
CA LYS A 593 18.93 11.59 9.82
C LYS A 593 19.63 10.67 8.80
N SER A 594 19.45 10.92 7.50
CA SER A 594 19.87 10.03 6.42
C SER A 594 21.36 9.66 6.44
N ARG A 595 21.65 8.35 6.36
CA ARG A 595 23.03 7.83 6.28
C ARG A 595 23.60 8.16 4.90
N GLY A 596 24.58 9.06 4.88
CA GLY A 596 25.15 9.64 3.66
C GLY A 596 25.13 11.18 3.65
N ARG A 597 24.40 11.81 4.58
CA ARG A 597 24.36 13.26 4.85
C ARG A 597 24.63 14.18 3.63
N PRO A 598 23.69 14.29 2.68
CA PRO A 598 23.83 15.23 1.58
C PRO A 598 23.56 16.68 2.01
N CYS A 599 22.52 16.89 2.82
CA CYS A 599 22.09 18.20 3.31
C CYS A 599 22.53 18.41 4.76
N ILE A 600 23.85 18.42 5.00
CA ILE A 600 24.44 18.60 6.36
C ILE A 600 23.95 19.87 7.04
N GLN A 601 23.50 20.85 6.26
CA GLN A 601 22.86 22.07 6.74
C GLN A 601 21.64 21.83 7.64
N VAL A 602 20.76 20.88 7.33
CA VAL A 602 19.51 20.66 8.09
C VAL A 602 19.77 19.71 9.25
N GLN A 603 19.48 20.14 10.48
CA GLN A 603 19.84 19.41 11.70
C GLN A 603 18.72 19.46 12.75
N GLU A 604 18.39 18.31 13.35
CA GLU A 604 17.62 18.30 14.60
C GLU A 604 18.47 18.83 15.77
N LEU A 605 17.83 19.52 16.70
CA LEU A 605 18.48 19.95 17.94
C LEU A 605 18.75 18.76 18.84
N THR A 606 19.92 18.78 19.47
CA THR A 606 20.31 17.92 20.59
C THR A 606 20.61 18.83 21.78
N PRO A 607 20.72 18.32 23.03
CA PRO A 607 21.07 19.15 24.17
C PRO A 607 22.31 20.02 23.90
N GLU A 608 23.39 19.43 23.40
CA GLU A 608 24.67 20.13 23.20
C GLU A 608 24.57 21.24 22.15
N ARG A 609 23.70 21.07 21.13
CA ARG A 609 23.40 22.10 20.14
C ARG A 609 22.55 23.21 20.75
N SER A 610 21.48 22.87 21.47
CA SER A 610 20.65 23.83 22.20
C SER A 610 21.49 24.70 23.13
N ALA A 611 22.37 24.09 23.92
CA ALA A 611 23.29 24.79 24.81
C ALA A 611 24.26 25.72 24.08
N ARG A 612 24.77 25.34 22.91
CA ARG A 612 25.57 26.25 22.06
C ARG A 612 24.76 27.45 21.58
N LEU A 613 23.52 27.27 21.15
CA LEU A 613 22.67 28.38 20.69
C LEU A 613 22.30 29.34 21.84
N ILE A 614 21.94 28.79 23.01
CA ILE A 614 21.69 29.60 24.23
C ILE A 614 22.98 30.34 24.64
N LYS A 615 24.15 29.70 24.56
CA LYS A 615 25.45 30.32 24.85
C LYS A 615 25.84 31.40 23.82
N GLU A 616 25.51 31.21 22.54
CA GLU A 616 25.69 32.21 21.48
C GLU A 616 24.85 33.46 21.75
N ILE A 617 23.59 33.29 22.18
CA ILE A 617 22.72 34.39 22.62
C ILE A 617 23.35 35.09 23.84
N LEU A 618 23.61 34.37 24.92
CA LEU A 618 24.15 34.94 26.17
C LEU A 618 25.48 35.69 25.98
N THR A 619 26.37 35.20 25.11
CA THR A 619 27.65 35.87 24.80
C THR A 619 27.52 37.03 23.83
N THR A 620 26.52 37.01 22.94
CA THR A 620 26.19 38.16 22.06
C THR A 620 25.53 39.28 22.86
N THR A 621 24.67 38.95 23.83
CA THR A 621 23.99 39.92 24.69
C THR A 621 24.92 40.51 25.76
N TRP A 622 25.81 39.71 26.38
CA TRP A 622 26.69 40.16 27.47
C TRP A 622 28.18 39.82 27.26
N PRO A 623 28.88 40.53 26.35
CA PRO A 623 30.28 40.24 25.99
C PRO A 623 31.33 40.62 27.06
N SER A 624 30.97 41.33 28.13
CA SER A 624 31.90 41.57 29.25
C SER A 624 32.21 40.28 30.04
N ARG A 625 33.23 40.31 30.90
CA ARG A 625 33.60 39.21 31.82
C ARG A 625 33.31 39.50 33.29
N ASP A 626 32.67 40.64 33.58
CA ASP A 626 32.27 41.04 34.94
C ASP A 626 31.32 40.00 35.56
N PHE A 627 31.46 39.76 36.87
CA PHE A 627 30.71 38.70 37.56
C PHE A 627 29.22 38.99 37.67
N SER A 628 28.85 40.27 37.79
CA SER A 628 27.48 40.76 37.62
C SER A 628 27.39 41.54 36.30
N VAL A 629 26.24 41.44 35.62
CA VAL A 629 25.92 42.24 34.42
C VAL A 629 24.50 42.78 34.49
N GLN A 630 24.29 43.97 33.93
CA GLN A 630 22.97 44.61 33.88
C GLN A 630 22.10 44.01 32.75
N TRP A 631 20.86 43.65 33.10
CA TRP A 631 19.83 43.16 32.19
C TRP A 631 18.61 44.08 32.23
N ASN A 632 18.23 44.63 31.09
CA ASN A 632 16.97 45.33 30.87
C ASN A 632 16.04 44.39 30.06
N PRO A 633 15.08 43.67 30.66
CA PRO A 633 14.35 42.60 29.97
C PRO A 633 13.56 43.08 28.75
N GLY A 634 13.61 42.33 27.65
CA GLY A 634 12.83 42.60 26.44
C GLY A 634 13.25 43.84 25.63
N ASN A 635 14.33 44.53 26.02
CA ASN A 635 14.80 45.71 25.29
C ASN A 635 15.36 45.33 23.90
N GLN A 636 14.67 45.76 22.84
CA GLN A 636 14.99 45.40 21.46
C GLN A 636 16.30 46.01 20.96
N GLU A 637 16.61 47.26 21.32
CA GLU A 637 17.84 47.95 20.90
C GLU A 637 19.09 47.24 21.42
N LYS A 638 19.06 46.81 22.69
CA LYS A 638 20.14 46.05 23.34
C LYS A 638 20.10 44.54 23.03
N LYS A 639 19.10 44.06 22.27
CA LYS A 639 18.83 42.63 22.02
C LYS A 639 18.79 41.80 23.31
N HIS A 640 18.19 42.35 24.35
CA HIS A 640 18.03 41.66 25.63
C HIS A 640 16.80 40.73 25.60
N PRO A 641 16.91 39.47 26.05
CA PRO A 641 15.77 38.56 26.14
C PRO A 641 14.76 39.00 27.22
N SER A 642 13.54 38.48 27.15
CA SER A 642 12.43 38.78 28.08
C SER A 642 12.54 38.02 29.42
N ILE A 643 11.79 38.46 30.43
CA ILE A 643 11.67 37.74 31.71
C ILE A 643 11.15 36.31 31.49
N SER A 644 10.17 36.15 30.59
CA SER A 644 9.66 34.83 30.18
C SER A 644 10.73 33.93 29.57
N TRP A 645 11.65 34.47 28.76
CA TRP A 645 12.75 33.68 28.18
C TRP A 645 13.71 33.14 29.24
N LEU A 646 14.06 33.92 30.28
CA LEU A 646 14.93 33.41 31.35
C LEU A 646 14.22 32.34 32.20
N LYS A 647 12.94 32.56 32.52
CA LYS A 647 12.09 31.58 33.22
C LYS A 647 11.96 30.27 32.40
N MET A 648 11.85 30.36 31.07
CA MET A 648 11.88 29.19 30.16
C MET A 648 13.26 28.53 30.05
N THR A 649 14.34 29.31 30.01
CA THR A 649 15.72 28.82 29.94
C THR A 649 16.07 27.99 31.16
N TRP A 650 15.73 28.45 32.38
CA TRP A 650 15.94 27.65 33.59
C TRP A 650 15.10 26.37 33.63
N LYS A 651 13.84 26.40 33.17
CA LYS A 651 13.02 25.20 33.01
C LYS A 651 13.65 24.20 32.01
N HIS A 652 14.19 24.68 30.90
CA HIS A 652 14.88 23.85 29.91
C HIS A 652 16.18 23.24 30.48
N LEU A 653 16.96 24.02 31.23
CA LEU A 653 18.14 23.50 31.96
C LEU A 653 17.74 22.39 32.93
N TYR A 654 16.69 22.58 33.73
CA TYR A 654 16.22 21.57 34.68
C TYR A 654 15.87 20.23 34.02
N ILE A 655 15.33 20.24 32.79
CA ILE A 655 14.88 19.04 32.09
C ILE A 655 16.05 18.32 31.38
N TYR A 656 16.93 19.05 30.67
CA TYR A 656 17.95 18.44 29.80
C TYR A 656 19.40 18.56 30.32
N PHE A 657 19.63 19.35 31.37
CA PHE A 657 20.96 19.64 31.94
C PHE A 657 21.03 19.36 33.45
N ALA A 658 20.10 18.54 33.96
CA ALA A 658 20.03 18.12 35.36
C ALA A 658 21.37 17.61 35.93
N ASP A 659 22.17 16.92 35.11
CA ASP A 659 23.42 16.29 35.54
C ASP A 659 24.71 17.04 35.10
N ASP A 660 24.63 18.07 34.25
CA ASP A 660 25.78 18.92 33.89
C ASP A 660 25.39 20.36 33.53
N LEU A 661 26.00 21.35 34.20
CA LEU A 661 25.90 22.79 33.87
C LEU A 661 27.22 23.39 33.35
N SER A 662 28.29 22.60 33.19
CA SER A 662 29.63 23.08 32.82
C SER A 662 29.66 23.86 31.50
N ILE A 663 28.81 23.49 30.55
CA ILE A 663 28.65 24.19 29.26
C ILE A 663 28.22 25.66 29.48
N PHE A 664 27.52 25.96 30.56
CA PHE A 664 27.05 27.31 30.94
C PHE A 664 27.94 27.98 31.99
N GLU A 665 29.14 27.45 32.27
CA GLU A 665 30.09 28.12 33.15
C GLU A 665 30.51 29.49 32.57
N ASP A 666 30.67 30.46 33.48
CA ASP A 666 30.80 31.90 33.26
C ASP A 666 29.64 32.58 32.51
N MET A 667 28.47 31.93 32.33
CA MET A 667 27.29 32.57 31.72
C MET A 667 26.41 33.32 32.76
N PRO A 668 25.87 34.51 32.43
CA PRO A 668 25.03 35.30 33.33
C PRO A 668 23.59 34.76 33.31
N LEU A 669 23.20 34.06 34.38
CA LEU A 669 21.91 33.35 34.44
C LEU A 669 21.21 33.43 35.81
N ILE A 670 21.91 33.77 36.90
CA ILE A 670 21.30 33.88 38.24
C ILE A 670 20.85 35.34 38.46
N PRO A 671 19.55 35.65 38.54
CA PRO A 671 19.11 37.00 38.94
C PRO A 671 19.40 37.23 40.42
N GLN A 672 19.93 38.42 40.75
CA GLN A 672 20.27 38.78 42.14
C GLN A 672 19.04 39.04 43.03
N ALA A 673 17.88 39.31 42.42
CA ALA A 673 16.59 39.55 43.07
C ALA A 673 15.47 38.79 42.33
N PRO A 674 14.31 38.52 42.99
CA PRO A 674 13.14 37.92 42.34
C PRO A 674 12.63 38.71 41.12
N LEU A 675 12.06 37.98 40.14
CA LEU A 675 11.70 38.49 38.82
C LEU A 675 10.21 38.84 38.74
N GLU A 676 9.87 40.04 39.21
CA GLU A 676 8.54 40.64 39.06
C GLU A 676 8.34 41.18 37.63
N ASP A 677 7.12 41.06 37.11
CA ASP A 677 6.82 41.47 35.74
C ASP A 677 6.67 42.99 35.65
N GLY A 678 7.59 43.64 34.92
CA GLY A 678 7.66 45.10 34.77
C GLY A 678 8.96 45.76 35.24
N MET A 679 9.97 44.99 35.69
CA MET A 679 11.27 45.56 36.07
C MET A 679 12.10 46.07 34.87
N ASP A 680 12.48 47.35 34.88
CA ASP A 680 13.30 47.98 33.84
C ASP A 680 14.78 47.53 33.83
N SER A 681 15.30 47.07 34.97
CA SER A 681 16.72 46.74 35.16
C SER A 681 16.92 45.74 36.31
N VAL A 682 17.60 44.64 36.05
CA VAL A 682 17.96 43.56 36.98
C VAL A 682 19.45 43.25 36.85
N GLU A 683 20.14 42.88 37.93
CA GLU A 683 21.50 42.34 37.88
C GLU A 683 21.50 40.81 37.75
N LEU A 684 22.23 40.29 36.75
CA LEU A 684 22.46 38.87 36.51
C LEU A 684 23.89 38.48 36.91
N LEU A 685 24.01 37.50 37.80
CA LEU A 685 25.26 36.90 38.27
C LEU A 685 25.65 35.70 37.40
N ARG A 686 26.97 35.50 37.23
CA ARG A 686 27.52 34.40 36.42
C ARG A 686 27.64 33.08 37.17
N LEU A 687 27.31 31.97 36.51
CA LEU A 687 27.54 30.61 37.00
C LEU A 687 29.05 30.30 37.03
N ARG A 688 29.72 30.46 38.19
CA ARG A 688 31.19 30.31 38.28
C ARG A 688 31.65 29.23 39.25
N THR A 689 32.50 28.34 38.75
CA THR A 689 33.47 27.48 39.46
C THR A 689 34.53 28.25 40.30
N PRO A 690 34.86 27.93 41.56
CA PRO A 690 34.17 28.25 42.81
C PRO A 690 33.08 29.34 42.81
N SER A 691 31.88 29.09 43.34
CA SER A 691 30.88 30.17 43.50
C SER A 691 31.16 31.05 44.73
N PRO A 692 30.97 32.39 44.65
CA PRO A 692 30.96 33.29 45.79
C PRO A 692 29.55 33.52 46.38
N ILE A 693 28.49 32.90 45.83
CA ILE A 693 27.10 33.19 46.19
C ILE A 693 26.67 32.32 47.38
N ILE A 694 26.21 32.99 48.44
CA ILE A 694 25.57 32.39 49.62
C ILE A 694 24.09 32.79 49.60
N PHE A 695 23.19 31.81 49.61
CA PHE A 695 21.79 32.03 49.93
C PHE A 695 21.58 31.98 51.45
N MET A 696 20.90 32.99 51.99
CA MET A 696 20.50 33.07 53.39
C MET A 696 18.99 33.23 53.45
N ASP A 697 18.29 32.12 53.70
CA ASP A 697 16.87 32.16 54.01
C ASP A 697 16.65 32.82 55.38
N GLU A 698 15.58 33.61 55.50
CA GLU A 698 15.20 34.28 56.75
C GLU A 698 14.11 33.53 57.52
N GLU A 699 13.52 32.47 56.94
CA GLU A 699 12.44 31.68 57.52
C GLU A 699 12.92 30.32 58.11
N GLU A 700 13.95 29.68 57.55
CA GLU A 700 14.38 28.33 58.00
C GLU A 700 15.16 28.29 59.33
N ALA A 701 15.94 29.34 59.68
CA ALA A 701 16.65 29.38 60.96
C ALA A 701 17.09 30.80 61.40
N PRO A 702 17.01 31.14 62.70
CA PRO A 702 17.55 32.40 63.22
C PRO A 702 19.10 32.37 63.20
N VAL A 703 19.70 33.01 62.20
CA VAL A 703 21.16 33.09 62.04
C VAL A 703 21.80 33.92 63.17
N PRO A 704 22.92 33.46 63.78
CA PRO A 704 23.59 34.21 64.85
C PRO A 704 24.01 35.63 64.44
N GLU A 705 23.75 36.60 65.32
CA GLU A 705 24.06 38.02 65.10
C GLU A 705 25.53 38.24 64.70
N GLY A 706 25.74 38.90 63.56
CA GLY A 706 27.07 39.23 63.03
C GLY A 706 27.68 38.18 62.08
N LEU A 707 27.06 37.02 61.85
CA LEU A 707 27.55 36.05 60.85
C LEU A 707 27.52 36.58 59.40
N PRO A 708 26.49 37.32 58.92
CA PRO A 708 26.48 37.84 57.55
C PRO A 708 27.65 38.77 57.22
N ASP A 709 28.09 39.58 58.20
CA ASP A 709 29.23 40.48 58.04
C ASP A 709 30.58 39.73 58.04
N VAL A 710 30.67 38.60 58.73
CA VAL A 710 31.82 37.70 58.62
C VAL A 710 31.87 37.08 57.23
N MET A 711 30.74 36.59 56.70
CA MET A 711 30.63 36.05 55.34
C MET A 711 31.01 37.07 54.25
N LYS A 712 30.52 38.32 54.36
CA LYS A 712 30.91 39.41 53.45
C LYS A 712 32.40 39.76 53.55
N LYS A 713 32.97 39.81 54.77
CA LYS A 713 34.42 40.04 54.98
C LYS A 713 35.30 38.91 54.44
N LEU A 714 34.76 37.70 54.31
CA LEU A 714 35.39 36.54 53.65
C LEU A 714 35.17 36.50 52.13
N GLY A 715 34.44 37.48 51.56
CA GLY A 715 34.28 37.65 50.11
C GLY A 715 33.00 37.08 49.50
N GLY A 716 32.00 36.72 50.32
CA GLY A 716 30.71 36.20 49.83
C GLY A 716 29.72 37.27 49.39
N ILE A 717 28.94 36.95 48.34
CA ILE A 717 27.75 37.69 47.93
C ILE A 717 26.55 37.02 48.58
N VAL A 718 25.81 37.76 49.41
CA VAL A 718 24.67 37.25 50.18
C VAL A 718 23.36 37.59 49.46
N MET A 719 22.60 36.56 49.07
CA MET A 719 21.23 36.66 48.55
C MET A 719 20.22 36.31 49.64
N LYS A 720 19.14 37.11 49.76
CA LYS A 720 18.08 36.93 50.78
C LYS A 720 16.85 36.16 50.29
N LYS A 721 16.56 36.19 48.99
CA LYS A 721 15.44 35.47 48.36
C LYS A 721 15.90 34.97 46.99
N LEU A 722 15.50 33.76 46.63
CA LEU A 722 15.71 33.20 45.29
C LEU A 722 14.46 33.43 44.45
N ASP A 723 14.62 33.55 43.13
CA ASP A 723 13.49 33.54 42.21
C ASP A 723 12.93 32.12 42.05
N LEU A 724 11.61 32.00 41.87
CA LEU A 724 10.92 30.72 41.70
C LEU A 724 11.37 29.93 40.47
N CYS A 725 12.00 30.54 39.45
CA CYS A 725 12.58 29.81 38.33
C CYS A 725 13.92 29.10 38.63
N LEU A 726 14.59 29.39 39.74
CA LEU A 726 15.89 28.83 40.11
C LEU A 726 15.80 27.40 40.69
N GLN A 727 15.02 26.54 40.04
CA GLN A 727 14.83 25.15 40.41
C GLN A 727 15.76 24.25 39.60
N HIS A 728 16.98 23.97 40.10
CA HIS A 728 17.94 23.11 39.42
C HIS A 728 18.72 22.21 40.41
N PRO A 729 18.85 20.89 40.17
CA PRO A 729 19.54 19.97 41.10
C PRO A 729 21.04 20.28 41.30
N LEU A 730 21.68 20.89 40.29
CA LEU A 730 23.06 21.41 40.39
C LEU A 730 23.19 22.86 40.84
N LEU A 731 22.11 23.62 41.05
CA LEU A 731 22.25 25.01 41.52
C LEU A 731 22.94 25.10 42.88
N LYS A 732 22.87 24.04 43.71
CA LYS A 732 23.66 23.88 44.96
C LYS A 732 25.19 24.03 44.78
N ASN A 733 25.71 23.83 43.56
CA ASN A 733 27.11 24.02 43.21
C ASN A 733 27.46 25.49 42.92
N TYR A 734 26.46 26.31 42.57
CA TYR A 734 26.59 27.71 42.14
C TYR A 734 25.93 28.73 43.08
N ILE A 735 25.01 28.28 43.93
CA ILE A 735 24.37 29.01 45.01
C ILE A 735 24.43 28.08 46.21
N HIS A 736 25.28 28.38 47.17
CA HIS A 736 25.41 27.54 48.35
C HIS A 736 24.44 28.02 49.44
N PRO A 737 23.71 27.12 50.13
CA PRO A 737 22.94 27.51 51.30
C PRO A 737 23.88 28.00 52.41
N SER A 738 23.32 28.70 53.41
CA SER A 738 23.93 29.17 54.66
C SER A 738 24.42 28.02 55.55
N SER A 739 25.37 27.25 55.01
CA SER A 739 25.91 26.00 55.55
C SER A 739 27.41 26.15 55.82
N PRO A 740 28.00 25.31 56.69
CA PRO A 740 29.35 25.56 57.15
C PRO A 740 30.41 25.00 56.20
N SER A 741 30.08 23.96 55.42
CA SER A 741 30.94 23.44 54.34
C SER A 741 31.16 24.51 53.26
N ALA A 742 30.10 25.21 52.85
CA ALA A 742 30.18 26.29 51.87
C ALA A 742 31.14 27.40 52.32
N LEU A 743 31.09 27.78 53.60
CA LEU A 743 31.99 28.77 54.19
C LEU A 743 33.46 28.31 54.14
N LEU A 744 33.73 27.04 54.43
CA LEU A 744 35.09 26.46 54.33
C LEU A 744 35.58 26.36 52.87
N GLN A 745 34.70 26.08 51.91
CA GLN A 745 35.02 26.03 50.48
C GLN A 745 35.26 27.43 49.86
N MET A 746 34.76 28.48 50.50
CA MET A 746 35.19 29.86 50.22
C MET A 746 36.54 30.18 50.88
N MET A 747 36.78 29.67 52.09
CA MET A 747 38.06 29.86 52.80
C MET A 747 39.24 29.16 52.10
N ASP A 748 39.07 27.96 51.49
CA ASP A 748 40.11 27.26 50.68
C ASP A 748 40.60 28.10 49.49
N ARG A 749 39.79 29.06 49.01
CA ARG A 749 40.13 29.98 47.90
C ARG A 749 40.89 31.24 48.34
N SER A 750 40.96 31.50 49.64
CA SER A 750 41.84 32.53 50.22
C SER A 750 43.10 31.88 50.76
N THR A 751 44.24 32.59 50.73
CA THR A 751 45.47 32.05 51.32
C THR A 751 45.29 31.80 52.82
N SER A 752 45.79 30.67 53.34
CA SER A 752 45.61 30.29 54.76
C SER A 752 46.04 31.41 55.72
N GLN A 753 47.11 32.15 55.38
CA GLN A 753 47.56 33.31 56.14
C GLN A 753 46.51 34.44 56.20
N ARG A 754 45.80 34.72 55.10
CA ARG A 754 44.71 35.71 55.06
C ARG A 754 43.52 35.24 55.89
N VAL A 755 43.14 33.97 55.77
CA VAL A 755 42.05 33.36 56.53
C VAL A 755 42.34 33.38 58.04
N VAL A 756 43.52 32.94 58.45
CA VAL A 756 43.96 32.95 59.87
C VAL A 756 44.04 34.38 60.40
N ASN A 757 44.55 35.36 59.64
CA ASN A 757 44.58 36.76 60.05
C ASN A 757 43.16 37.38 60.19
N GLN A 758 42.24 37.04 59.27
CA GLN A 758 40.85 37.51 59.38
C GLN A 758 40.14 36.86 60.57
N ILE A 759 40.33 35.56 60.81
CA ILE A 759 39.71 34.85 61.93
C ILE A 759 40.33 35.22 63.28
N SER A 760 41.64 35.49 63.36
CA SER A 760 42.27 35.98 64.59
C SER A 760 41.72 37.35 65.00
N SER A 761 41.35 38.21 64.02
CA SER A 761 40.73 39.53 64.25
C SER A 761 39.26 39.48 64.74
N LEU A 762 38.59 38.32 64.69
CA LEU A 762 37.21 38.18 65.17
C LEU A 762 37.12 38.30 66.70
N SER A 763 36.03 38.92 67.18
CA SER A 763 35.71 38.97 68.62
C SER A 763 35.41 37.58 69.18
N SER A 764 35.51 37.39 70.51
CA SER A 764 35.21 36.10 71.15
C SER A 764 33.77 35.63 70.86
N LYS A 765 32.79 36.55 70.83
CA LYS A 765 31.40 36.23 70.42
C LYS A 765 31.34 35.70 68.99
N GLN A 766 32.04 36.33 68.04
CA GLN A 766 32.10 35.87 66.65
C GLN A 766 32.85 34.55 66.48
N LYS A 767 33.89 34.28 67.29
CA LYS A 767 34.60 32.98 67.30
C LYS A 767 33.72 31.86 67.83
N VAL A 768 32.95 32.11 68.90
CA VAL A 768 31.96 31.15 69.43
C VAL A 768 30.82 30.93 68.42
N ALA A 769 30.28 31.98 67.81
CA ALA A 769 29.27 31.87 66.75
C ALA A 769 29.79 31.10 65.53
N LEU A 770 31.05 31.32 65.13
CA LEU A 770 31.71 30.59 64.05
C LEU A 770 31.95 29.12 64.41
N ARG A 771 32.37 28.78 65.64
CA ARG A 771 32.44 27.38 66.11
C ARG A 771 31.06 26.71 66.13
N GLY A 772 30.04 27.39 66.67
CA GLY A 772 28.67 26.87 66.72
C GLY A 772 28.10 26.61 65.33
N PHE A 773 28.30 27.54 64.39
CA PHE A 773 27.95 27.36 62.99
C PHE A 773 28.72 26.22 62.34
N LEU A 774 30.06 26.18 62.47
CA LEU A 774 30.90 25.10 61.94
C LEU A 774 30.56 23.72 62.53
N ALA A 775 30.05 23.64 63.76
CA ALA A 775 29.56 22.38 64.31
C ALA A 775 28.26 21.86 63.66
N GLY A 776 27.58 22.68 62.85
CA GLY A 776 26.49 22.23 61.98
C GLY A 776 26.93 21.26 60.87
N LEU A 777 28.24 21.07 60.66
CA LEU A 777 28.78 20.08 59.72
C LEU A 777 28.25 18.66 60.00
N SER A 778 28.14 17.87 58.94
CA SER A 778 27.83 16.43 58.94
C SER A 778 29.02 15.62 58.41
N GLU A 779 29.62 16.07 57.32
CA GLU A 779 30.76 15.47 56.62
C GLU A 779 31.88 16.49 56.39
N ILE A 780 33.08 16.01 56.06
CA ILE A 780 34.29 16.84 55.97
C ILE A 780 35.32 16.24 55.00
N THR A 781 35.92 17.07 54.14
CA THR A 781 37.06 16.65 53.30
C THR A 781 38.40 16.83 54.00
N GLU A 782 39.44 16.11 53.57
CA GLU A 782 40.82 16.29 54.07
C GLU A 782 41.42 17.69 53.83
N LYS A 783 40.82 18.52 52.95
CA LYS A 783 41.15 19.94 52.82
C LYS A 783 40.48 20.77 53.91
N GLU A 784 39.15 20.69 54.02
CA GLU A 784 38.36 21.41 55.03
C GLU A 784 38.83 21.05 56.45
N LYS A 785 39.23 19.79 56.68
CA LYS A 785 39.88 19.29 57.89
C LYS A 785 41.20 19.99 58.21
N ARG A 786 42.08 20.24 57.23
CA ARG A 786 43.33 21.01 57.43
C ARG A 786 43.02 22.47 57.80
N ILE A 787 42.06 23.08 57.11
CA ILE A 787 41.61 24.45 57.40
C ILE A 787 41.06 24.52 58.84
N LEU A 788 40.11 23.65 59.20
CA LEU A 788 39.53 23.55 60.54
C LEU A 788 40.56 23.28 61.64
N GLN A 789 41.54 22.41 61.37
CA GLN A 789 42.65 22.15 62.30
C GLN A 789 43.53 23.37 62.56
N GLU A 790 43.56 24.36 61.66
CA GLU A 790 44.31 25.62 61.79
C GLU A 790 43.47 26.78 62.34
N LEU A 791 42.15 26.62 62.51
CA LEU A 791 41.29 27.67 63.08
C LEU A 791 41.41 27.73 64.60
N ALA A 792 41.83 28.90 65.12
CA ALA A 792 41.86 29.20 66.55
C ALA A 792 40.44 29.51 67.09
N ILE A 793 39.60 28.48 67.19
CA ILE A 793 38.18 28.56 67.60
C ILE A 793 37.79 27.54 68.69
N PHE A 794 38.70 26.70 69.18
CA PHE A 794 38.43 25.68 70.20
C PHE A 794 38.98 26.08 71.57
N GLU A 795 38.21 25.86 72.64
CA GLU A 795 38.66 26.21 73.99
C GLU A 795 39.60 25.15 74.56
N LYS A 796 40.69 25.62 75.20
CA LYS A 796 41.72 24.76 75.81
C LYS A 796 41.35 24.43 77.25
N ILE A 797 41.38 23.14 77.62
CA ILE A 797 41.36 22.73 79.02
C ILE A 797 42.69 23.17 79.69
N GLY A 798 42.59 23.97 80.75
CA GLY A 798 43.72 24.44 81.55
C GLY A 798 43.42 25.77 82.27
N PRO A 799 44.37 26.28 83.08
CA PRO A 799 44.17 27.53 83.80
C PRO A 799 44.09 28.73 82.86
N CYS A 800 43.00 29.50 82.98
CA CYS A 800 42.80 30.76 82.25
C CYS A 800 43.83 31.83 82.65
N THR A 801 44.13 32.74 81.73
CA THR A 801 44.82 34.01 82.04
C THR A 801 44.02 34.87 83.02
N GLU A 802 44.71 35.69 83.81
CA GLU A 802 44.23 36.47 84.99
C GLU A 802 43.01 37.39 84.79
N LYS A 803 42.44 37.49 83.59
CA LYS A 803 41.23 38.26 83.28
C LYS A 803 40.00 37.40 82.91
N GLY A 804 40.06 36.08 83.11
CA GLY A 804 38.91 35.18 82.92
C GLY A 804 38.44 35.00 81.47
N THR A 805 39.18 35.52 80.49
CA THR A 805 38.89 35.34 79.06
C THR A 805 39.31 33.94 78.59
N PRO A 806 38.44 33.16 77.92
CA PRO A 806 38.80 31.85 77.40
C PRO A 806 39.86 31.95 76.29
N ILE A 807 40.78 30.99 76.27
CA ILE A 807 41.89 30.93 75.32
C ILE A 807 41.52 29.96 74.20
N PHE A 808 41.32 30.51 73.00
CA PHE A 808 41.03 29.72 71.81
C PHE A 808 42.32 29.24 71.13
N ILE A 809 42.40 27.93 70.89
CA ILE A 809 43.47 27.24 70.17
C ILE A 809 42.91 26.53 68.93
N ALA A 810 43.83 25.98 68.12
CA ALA A 810 43.51 25.18 66.95
C ALA A 810 43.79 23.69 67.21
N LEU A 811 43.14 22.76 66.50
CA LEU A 811 43.26 21.32 66.77
C LEU A 811 44.59 20.69 66.32
N LYS A 812 45.37 21.38 65.47
CA LYS A 812 46.61 20.83 64.88
C LYS A 812 47.65 20.50 65.96
N GLY A 813 47.73 19.22 66.33
CA GLY A 813 48.60 18.71 67.40
C GLY A 813 47.95 18.61 68.79
N ALA A 814 46.61 18.74 68.88
CA ALA A 814 45.85 18.48 70.10
C ALA A 814 45.21 17.08 70.08
N LYS A 815 44.94 16.51 71.26
CA LYS A 815 44.02 15.38 71.42
C LYS A 815 42.68 15.87 72.00
N ALA A 816 41.65 15.05 71.87
CA ALA A 816 40.32 15.36 72.35
C ALA A 816 39.83 14.31 73.34
N LEU A 817 38.97 14.73 74.28
CA LEU A 817 38.35 13.85 75.24
C LEU A 817 37.05 13.24 74.67
N HIS A 818 36.68 12.05 75.11
CA HIS A 818 35.36 11.50 74.82
C HIS A 818 34.31 12.18 75.72
N HIS A 819 33.18 12.60 75.16
CA HIS A 819 32.17 13.44 75.85
C HIS A 819 31.49 12.80 77.09
N SER A 820 31.70 11.51 77.35
CA SER A 820 31.27 10.82 78.57
C SER A 820 32.36 10.66 79.64
N ALA A 821 33.62 11.01 79.32
CA ALA A 821 34.73 10.96 80.25
C ALA A 821 34.93 12.31 80.95
N LYS A 822 35.35 12.28 82.21
CA LYS A 822 35.67 13.47 83.02
C LYS A 822 37.10 13.37 83.54
N LEU A 823 37.89 14.44 83.40
CA LEU A 823 39.18 14.57 84.08
C LEU A 823 39.07 15.47 85.33
N PRO A 824 39.91 15.26 86.36
CA PRO A 824 40.05 16.19 87.49
C PRO A 824 40.67 17.53 87.06
N SER A 825 40.34 18.60 87.80
CA SER A 825 40.70 19.99 87.51
C SER A 825 42.20 20.30 87.45
N ASP A 826 43.01 19.59 88.24
CA ASP A 826 44.40 19.99 88.52
C ASP A 826 45.45 19.20 87.71
N VAL A 827 45.02 18.39 86.73
CA VAL A 827 45.93 17.55 85.94
C VAL A 827 46.70 18.38 84.90
N ARG A 828 47.99 18.58 85.13
CA ARG A 828 48.91 19.16 84.14
C ARG A 828 49.18 18.17 82.99
N LEU A 829 48.34 18.24 81.96
CA LEU A 829 48.48 17.46 80.74
C LEU A 829 49.63 18.02 79.88
N SER A 830 50.57 17.15 79.49
CA SER A 830 51.71 17.48 78.62
C SER A 830 51.37 17.59 77.13
N ILE A 831 50.09 17.39 76.77
CA ILE A 831 49.52 17.49 75.43
C ILE A 831 48.38 18.51 75.53
N ASN A 832 48.20 19.36 74.51
CA ASN A 832 46.99 20.18 74.44
C ASN A 832 45.76 19.27 74.32
N ILE A 833 44.87 19.31 75.32
CA ILE A 833 43.56 18.66 75.25
C ILE A 833 42.49 19.75 75.13
N ILE A 834 41.65 19.59 74.11
CA ILE A 834 40.54 20.49 73.80
C ILE A 834 39.31 20.07 74.60
N ASP A 835 38.53 21.04 75.06
CA ASP A 835 37.31 20.74 75.79
C ASP A 835 36.23 20.13 74.87
N SER A 836 35.53 19.14 75.42
CA SER A 836 34.42 18.43 74.78
C SER A 836 33.20 18.54 75.69
N SER A 837 32.96 19.74 76.24
CA SER A 837 31.82 20.07 77.09
C SER A 837 30.68 20.75 76.31
N ASP A 838 31.02 21.59 75.32
CA ASP A 838 30.03 22.14 74.39
C ASP A 838 29.73 21.14 73.25
N GLU A 839 28.44 20.98 72.97
CA GLU A 839 27.92 20.11 71.90
C GLU A 839 28.57 20.40 70.53
N ALA A 840 28.92 21.66 70.30
CA ALA A 840 29.59 22.10 69.09
C ALA A 840 31.02 21.54 68.97
N ALA A 841 31.85 21.66 70.00
CA ALA A 841 33.18 21.04 70.02
C ALA A 841 33.10 19.51 69.96
N ILE A 842 32.21 18.87 70.74
CA ILE A 842 32.00 17.40 70.74
C ILE A 842 31.77 16.89 69.31
N ARG A 843 30.87 17.55 68.57
CA ARG A 843 30.51 17.19 67.19
C ARG A 843 31.67 17.42 66.22
N LEU A 844 32.36 18.56 66.30
CA LEU A 844 33.53 18.85 65.46
C LEU A 844 34.69 17.86 65.68
N ILE A 845 35.00 17.55 66.94
CA ILE A 845 36.01 16.55 67.34
C ILE A 845 35.76 15.20 66.66
N LYS A 846 34.50 14.73 66.72
CA LYS A 846 34.08 13.45 66.14
C LYS A 846 34.17 13.46 64.60
N ILE A 847 33.71 14.54 63.96
CA ILE A 847 33.74 14.73 62.50
C ILE A 847 35.19 14.76 61.97
N LEU A 848 36.11 15.42 62.68
CA LEU A 848 37.53 15.51 62.31
C LEU A 848 38.29 14.17 62.43
N ASN A 849 37.64 13.14 62.98
CA ASN A 849 38.18 11.82 63.28
C ASN A 849 39.47 11.89 64.12
N VAL A 850 39.42 12.68 65.20
CA VAL A 850 40.37 12.61 66.31
C VAL A 850 40.08 11.31 67.07
N GLU A 851 41.12 10.51 67.36
CA GLU A 851 41.03 9.07 67.71
C GLU A 851 39.87 8.65 68.65
N GLN A 852 38.95 7.84 68.10
CA GLN A 852 37.77 7.17 68.70
C GLN A 852 37.53 5.82 67.92
N GLU A 853 36.77 4.82 68.43
CA GLU A 853 37.01 3.38 68.07
C GLU A 853 35.75 2.52 67.56
N SER A 854 35.56 2.12 66.25
CA SER A 854 34.71 0.95 65.71
C SER A 854 34.44 0.76 64.13
N PRO A 855 34.07 -0.46 63.56
CA PRO A 855 33.74 -0.79 62.10
C PRO A 855 32.53 -1.82 61.81
N TYR A 856 32.11 -2.42 60.63
CA TYR A 856 31.84 -2.12 59.15
C TYR A 856 30.84 -3.15 58.43
N LYS A 857 30.65 -3.23 57.06
CA LYS A 857 29.56 -4.02 56.32
C LYS A 857 29.85 -4.60 54.84
N TYR A 858 28.85 -5.14 54.07
CA TYR A 858 28.94 -5.97 52.79
C TYR A 858 27.77 -5.82 51.70
N ASN A 859 27.75 -6.52 50.51
CA ASN A 859 26.92 -6.26 49.26
C ASN A 859 26.45 -7.46 48.34
N GLY A 860 25.20 -7.46 47.77
CA GLY A 860 24.67 -8.39 46.70
C GLY A 860 23.20 -8.89 46.83
N THR A 861 22.54 -9.42 45.77
CA THR A 861 21.13 -9.94 45.83
C THR A 861 21.03 -11.48 45.72
N LEU A 862 20.50 -12.13 46.77
CA LEU A 862 20.31 -13.58 46.87
C LEU A 862 18.94 -13.90 47.50
N PHE A 863 18.11 -14.70 46.82
CA PHE A 863 16.90 -15.27 47.41
C PHE A 863 17.18 -16.65 48.01
N ARG A 864 17.36 -16.71 49.34
CA ARG A 864 17.43 -17.97 50.08
C ARG A 864 16.03 -18.35 50.56
N LEU A 865 15.45 -19.40 49.99
CA LEU A 865 14.20 -20.01 50.45
C LEU A 865 14.53 -21.26 51.28
N PRO A 866 14.55 -21.20 52.63
CA PRO A 866 14.71 -22.39 53.45
C PRO A 866 13.43 -23.25 53.36
N PHE A 867 13.60 -24.58 53.27
CA PHE A 867 12.52 -25.50 53.61
C PHE A 867 12.27 -25.41 55.12
N ARG A 868 10.99 -25.46 55.54
CA ARG A 868 10.65 -25.63 56.96
C ARG A 868 11.05 -27.03 57.40
N THR A 869 11.61 -27.16 58.58
CA THR A 869 11.62 -28.42 59.34
C THR A 869 10.21 -28.80 59.81
N GLU A 870 10.01 -30.04 60.24
CA GLU A 870 8.75 -30.52 60.81
C GLU A 870 8.27 -29.65 61.99
N GLN A 871 9.17 -29.29 62.90
CA GLN A 871 8.86 -28.41 64.03
C GLN A 871 8.46 -27.00 63.57
N GLU A 872 9.21 -26.38 62.66
CA GLU A 872 8.88 -25.05 62.14
C GLU A 872 7.53 -25.04 61.39
N ALA A 873 7.20 -26.09 60.65
CA ALA A 873 5.90 -26.24 60.01
C ALA A 873 4.78 -26.42 61.04
N SER A 874 4.97 -27.24 62.08
CA SER A 874 3.97 -27.48 63.12
C SER A 874 3.50 -26.21 63.87
N VAL A 875 4.29 -25.13 63.82
CA VAL A 875 3.96 -23.81 64.39
C VAL A 875 3.85 -22.69 63.36
N SER A 876 3.85 -22.99 62.04
CA SER A 876 3.78 -21.96 60.99
C SER A 876 2.34 -21.67 60.57
N GLU A 877 1.83 -20.48 60.96
CA GLU A 877 0.50 -19.98 60.59
C GLU A 877 0.27 -19.86 59.06
N ILE A 878 1.32 -19.91 58.25
CA ILE A 878 1.25 -19.80 56.78
C ILE A 878 1.04 -21.17 56.10
N SER A 879 1.66 -22.24 56.64
CA SER A 879 1.48 -23.60 56.13
C SER A 879 2.10 -24.61 57.09
N SER A 880 1.29 -25.57 57.53
CA SER A 880 1.68 -26.69 58.38
C SER A 880 2.39 -27.85 57.64
N ILE A 881 2.65 -27.69 56.35
CA ILE A 881 3.33 -28.69 55.52
C ILE A 881 4.84 -28.40 55.51
N TYR A 882 5.63 -29.40 55.91
CA TYR A 882 7.06 -29.49 55.60
C TYR A 882 7.27 -30.47 54.43
N TYR A 883 8.43 -30.36 53.76
CA TYR A 883 8.84 -31.32 52.74
C TYR A 883 9.82 -32.32 53.36
N ASN A 884 9.43 -33.59 53.40
CA ASN A 884 10.31 -34.68 53.79
C ASN A 884 11.18 -35.14 52.59
N THR A 885 12.16 -36.01 52.82
CA THR A 885 13.09 -36.46 51.78
C THR A 885 12.40 -37.17 50.61
N THR A 886 11.31 -37.90 50.88
CA THR A 886 10.49 -38.61 49.87
C THR A 886 9.72 -37.64 48.98
N ASP A 887 9.22 -36.52 49.53
CA ASP A 887 8.54 -35.48 48.76
C ASP A 887 9.54 -34.80 47.79
N ILE A 888 10.76 -34.54 48.29
CA ILE A 888 11.86 -33.98 47.49
C ILE A 888 12.26 -34.96 46.38
N TYR A 889 12.38 -36.26 46.67
CA TYR A 889 12.63 -37.27 45.63
C TYR A 889 11.52 -37.31 44.57
N SER A 890 10.25 -37.28 44.99
CA SER A 890 9.09 -37.29 44.09
C SER A 890 9.07 -36.06 43.17
N LEU A 891 9.48 -34.89 43.69
CA LEU A 891 9.62 -33.65 42.91
C LEU A 891 10.75 -33.73 41.86
N VAL A 892 11.85 -34.44 42.17
CA VAL A 892 12.95 -34.67 41.21
C VAL A 892 12.52 -35.62 40.08
N ASP A 893 11.81 -36.71 40.41
CA ASP A 893 11.31 -37.65 39.40
C ASP A 893 10.24 -37.01 38.51
N GLU A 894 9.25 -36.30 39.06
CA GLU A 894 8.26 -35.57 38.26
C GLU A 894 8.89 -34.48 37.40
N PHE A 895 9.96 -33.82 37.86
CA PHE A 895 10.72 -32.90 37.01
C PHE A 895 11.34 -33.61 35.80
N SER A 896 11.84 -34.84 35.95
CA SER A 896 12.35 -35.65 34.83
C SER A 896 11.23 -36.12 33.89
N ILE A 897 10.17 -36.68 34.46
CA ILE A 897 9.03 -37.27 33.73
C ILE A 897 8.24 -36.20 32.96
N CYS A 898 8.00 -35.02 33.54
CA CYS A 898 7.16 -33.98 32.96
C CYS A 898 7.94 -32.81 32.32
N GLY A 899 9.21 -32.58 32.66
CA GLY A 899 9.99 -31.44 32.18
C GLY A 899 10.12 -31.36 30.65
N HIS A 900 10.17 -32.50 29.96
CA HIS A 900 10.24 -32.55 28.49
C HIS A 900 8.97 -32.00 27.81
N ARG A 901 7.84 -31.92 28.54
CA ARG A 901 6.60 -31.28 28.09
C ARG A 901 6.59 -29.79 28.39
N LEU A 902 7.11 -29.39 29.56
CA LEU A 902 7.23 -27.98 29.96
C LEU A 902 8.09 -27.20 28.96
N ILE A 903 9.25 -27.75 28.59
CA ILE A 903 10.17 -27.11 27.63
C ILE A 903 9.61 -27.12 26.18
N LEU A 904 8.57 -27.89 25.85
CA LEU A 904 8.02 -27.95 24.49
C LEU A 904 7.47 -26.58 24.02
N PHE A 905 6.86 -25.80 24.92
CA PHE A 905 6.19 -24.53 24.60
C PHE A 905 6.97 -23.26 24.97
N THR A 906 8.11 -23.37 25.66
CA THR A 906 8.97 -22.20 25.96
C THR A 906 9.56 -21.59 24.68
N GLN A 907 9.55 -20.26 24.55
CA GLN A 907 10.10 -19.59 23.36
C GLN A 907 11.62 -19.36 23.43
N HIS A 908 12.12 -18.92 24.59
CA HIS A 908 13.55 -18.55 24.78
C HIS A 908 14.35 -19.50 25.69
N VAL A 909 13.70 -20.47 26.35
CA VAL A 909 14.37 -21.47 27.21
C VAL A 909 14.70 -22.70 26.37
N GLY A 910 15.93 -22.78 25.87
CA GLY A 910 16.41 -23.90 25.03
C GLY A 910 16.90 -25.12 25.82
N SER A 911 17.28 -24.94 27.08
CA SER A 911 17.75 -26.00 27.98
C SER A 911 17.19 -25.81 29.40
N MET A 912 16.92 -26.91 30.10
CA MET A 912 16.62 -26.92 31.54
C MET A 912 17.52 -27.94 32.23
N VAL A 913 18.11 -27.54 33.37
CA VAL A 913 19.06 -28.34 34.15
C VAL A 913 18.67 -28.27 35.62
N LEU A 914 18.56 -29.43 36.27
CA LEU A 914 18.40 -29.54 37.71
C LEU A 914 19.76 -29.88 38.34
N LYS A 915 20.14 -29.16 39.41
CA LYS A 915 21.42 -29.34 40.12
C LYS A 915 21.22 -29.70 41.59
N TYR A 916 22.16 -30.46 42.14
CA TYR A 916 22.20 -30.87 43.54
C TYR A 916 23.56 -30.54 44.18
N LEU A 917 23.55 -30.06 45.42
CA LEU A 917 24.74 -29.79 46.24
C LEU A 917 24.69 -30.67 47.50
N LYS A 918 25.81 -31.30 47.87
CA LYS A 918 25.89 -32.08 49.12
C LYS A 918 25.83 -31.15 50.34
N TYR A 919 25.21 -31.62 51.42
CA TYR A 919 25.12 -30.90 52.70
C TYR A 919 26.49 -30.49 53.28
N GLU A 920 27.50 -31.32 53.03
CA GLU A 920 28.88 -31.16 53.52
C GLU A 920 29.69 -30.10 52.76
N GLU A 921 29.20 -29.63 51.62
CA GLU A 921 29.93 -28.75 50.69
C GLU A 921 29.39 -27.31 50.76
N PRO A 922 30.06 -26.39 51.47
CA PRO A 922 29.57 -25.03 51.67
C PRO A 922 29.71 -24.14 50.42
N ASN A 923 30.42 -24.57 49.37
CA ASN A 923 30.62 -23.79 48.15
C ASN A 923 29.53 -24.06 47.09
N PRO A 924 28.66 -23.09 46.76
CA PRO A 924 27.60 -23.28 45.75
C PRO A 924 28.09 -23.66 44.35
N ALA A 925 29.36 -23.36 44.02
CA ALA A 925 29.95 -23.68 42.72
C ALA A 925 30.18 -25.20 42.50
N ALA A 926 30.12 -26.03 43.54
CA ALA A 926 30.37 -27.46 43.48
C ALA A 926 29.11 -28.32 43.16
N ALA A 927 27.99 -27.70 42.82
CA ALA A 927 26.72 -28.39 42.55
C ALA A 927 26.75 -29.23 41.25
N GLN A 928 26.29 -30.47 41.34
CA GLN A 928 26.34 -31.49 40.29
C GLN A 928 25.01 -31.58 39.52
N ASP A 929 25.06 -31.91 38.23
CA ASP A 929 23.88 -32.01 37.36
C ASP A 929 23.15 -33.35 37.58
N VAL A 930 21.81 -33.27 37.72
CA VAL A 930 20.92 -34.40 38.02
C VAL A 930 20.15 -34.85 36.79
N VAL A 931 19.45 -33.91 36.13
CA VAL A 931 18.69 -34.13 34.90
C VAL A 931 18.95 -32.95 33.97
N THR A 932 19.16 -33.22 32.69
CA THR A 932 19.36 -32.21 31.65
C THR A 932 18.45 -32.48 30.46
N MET A 933 17.75 -31.42 30.03
CA MET A 933 16.79 -31.47 28.93
C MET A 933 17.12 -30.41 27.88
N ASN A 934 17.24 -30.83 26.63
CA ASN A 934 17.64 -29.96 25.52
C ASN A 934 16.61 -29.99 24.38
N LYS A 935 16.23 -28.80 23.92
CA LYS A 935 15.23 -28.58 22.86
C LYS A 935 15.88 -28.19 21.54
N SER A 936 15.44 -28.80 20.44
CA SER A 936 15.88 -28.45 19.08
C SER A 936 14.71 -28.42 18.09
N VAL A 937 14.74 -27.49 17.13
CA VAL A 937 13.64 -27.21 16.18
C VAL A 937 14.17 -27.24 14.75
N TRP A 938 13.47 -27.94 13.85
CA TRP A 938 13.87 -28.15 12.46
C TRP A 938 12.72 -27.80 11.51
N SER A 939 12.88 -26.77 10.69
CA SER A 939 11.85 -26.22 9.80
C SER A 939 11.96 -26.71 8.34
N SER A 940 10.83 -26.73 7.63
CA SER A 940 10.76 -26.95 6.18
C SER A 940 9.89 -25.87 5.50
N LYS A 941 10.03 -25.71 4.18
CA LYS A 941 9.31 -24.73 3.36
C LYS A 941 8.56 -25.45 2.22
N ALA A 942 7.23 -25.28 2.15
CA ALA A 942 6.42 -25.76 1.04
C ALA A 942 5.08 -25.00 0.94
N THR A 943 4.54 -24.94 -0.27
CA THR A 943 3.24 -24.36 -0.65
C THR A 943 2.35 -25.42 -1.34
N TYR A 944 1.09 -25.08 -1.60
CA TYR A 944 0.00 -25.92 -2.15
C TYR A 944 -0.73 -26.84 -1.13
N GLY A 945 -1.86 -27.42 -1.57
CA GLY A 945 -3.03 -27.67 -0.73
C GLY A 945 -3.08 -28.95 0.16
N PRO A 946 -4.05 -29.00 1.11
CA PRO A 946 -3.91 -29.75 2.37
C PRO A 946 -3.80 -31.27 2.26
N LEU A 947 -4.61 -31.93 1.43
CA LEU A 947 -4.66 -33.40 1.38
C LEU A 947 -3.36 -34.05 0.84
N SER A 948 -2.63 -33.32 -0.01
CA SER A 948 -1.38 -33.83 -0.62
C SER A 948 -0.23 -33.88 0.40
N ILE A 949 -0.17 -32.87 1.27
CA ILE A 949 0.80 -32.68 2.34
C ILE A 949 0.82 -33.87 3.31
N LEU A 950 -0.35 -34.30 3.80
CA LEU A 950 -0.44 -35.28 4.89
C LEU A 950 0.11 -36.66 4.49
N LYS A 951 -0.15 -37.12 3.25
CA LYS A 951 0.40 -38.37 2.72
C LYS A 951 1.93 -38.32 2.54
N ALA A 952 2.50 -37.14 2.26
CA ALA A 952 3.96 -36.97 2.19
C ALA A 952 4.60 -37.00 3.60
N ALA A 953 4.05 -36.23 4.55
CA ALA A 953 4.54 -36.15 5.92
C ALA A 953 4.57 -37.52 6.63
N ALA A 954 3.49 -38.29 6.53
CA ALA A 954 3.40 -39.63 7.13
C ALA A 954 4.46 -40.60 6.57
N LYS A 955 4.72 -40.55 5.26
CA LYS A 955 5.71 -41.38 4.57
C LYS A 955 7.15 -41.04 5.02
N VAL A 956 7.40 -39.77 5.35
CA VAL A 956 8.68 -39.31 5.91
C VAL A 956 8.84 -39.72 7.37
N MET A 957 7.84 -39.51 8.23
CA MET A 957 7.92 -39.95 9.64
C MET A 957 8.20 -41.44 9.76
N LYS A 958 7.53 -42.29 8.96
CA LYS A 958 7.76 -43.74 8.95
C LYS A 958 9.18 -44.13 8.49
N LYS A 959 9.85 -43.30 7.68
CA LYS A 959 11.26 -43.48 7.29
C LYS A 959 12.23 -43.01 8.38
N VAL A 960 11.95 -41.88 9.05
CA VAL A 960 12.78 -41.37 10.16
C VAL A 960 12.70 -42.29 11.38
N ALA A 961 11.51 -42.70 11.81
CA ALA A 961 11.30 -43.54 12.99
C ALA A 961 11.93 -44.95 12.88
N ASN A 962 12.17 -45.43 11.66
CA ASN A 962 12.80 -46.72 11.38
C ASN A 962 14.34 -46.63 11.19
N THR A 963 14.90 -45.43 10.96
CA THR A 963 16.33 -45.27 10.61
C THR A 963 17.10 -44.30 11.50
N ASN A 964 16.41 -43.52 12.35
CA ASN A 964 16.94 -42.39 13.12
C ASN A 964 17.71 -41.35 12.27
N ARG A 965 17.49 -41.32 10.95
CA ARG A 965 18.11 -40.39 9.99
C ARG A 965 17.05 -39.71 9.13
N VAL A 966 17.25 -38.44 8.84
CA VAL A 966 16.38 -37.65 7.95
C VAL A 966 16.69 -38.02 6.49
N PRO A 967 15.69 -38.16 5.60
CA PRO A 967 15.94 -38.31 4.16
C PRO A 967 16.67 -37.07 3.59
N ALA A 968 17.58 -37.28 2.63
CA ALA A 968 18.31 -36.18 2.00
C ALA A 968 17.39 -35.27 1.15
N ASP A 969 16.39 -35.85 0.49
CA ASP A 969 15.36 -35.09 -0.23
C ASP A 969 14.39 -34.42 0.75
N VAL A 970 14.29 -33.09 0.68
CA VAL A 970 13.55 -32.28 1.64
C VAL A 970 12.05 -32.62 1.65
N PRO A 971 11.48 -33.01 2.81
CA PRO A 971 10.04 -33.19 2.98
C PRO A 971 9.27 -31.90 2.70
N LYS A 972 8.44 -31.88 1.66
CA LYS A 972 7.65 -30.71 1.24
C LYS A 972 6.41 -30.47 2.11
N SER A 973 6.55 -30.55 3.43
CA SER A 973 5.51 -30.22 4.42
C SER A 973 5.98 -30.33 5.88
N GLY A 974 5.67 -29.31 6.70
CA GLY A 974 5.69 -29.41 8.18
C GLY A 974 6.99 -29.04 8.89
N CYS A 975 6.91 -28.85 10.21
CA CYS A 975 8.02 -28.54 11.12
C CYS A 975 8.18 -29.68 12.14
N ILE A 976 9.42 -30.07 12.43
CA ILE A 976 9.75 -31.18 13.35
C ILE A 976 10.50 -30.61 14.57
N ILE A 977 10.10 -30.99 15.77
CA ILE A 977 10.78 -30.63 17.02
C ILE A 977 11.35 -31.90 17.64
N ARG A 978 12.63 -31.87 18.03
CA ARG A 978 13.28 -32.97 18.74
C ARG A 978 13.71 -32.50 20.12
N ILE A 979 13.29 -33.25 21.13
CA ILE A 979 13.73 -33.08 22.50
C ILE A 979 14.59 -34.28 22.86
N VAL A 980 15.72 -34.01 23.51
CA VAL A 980 16.61 -35.05 24.05
C VAL A 980 16.57 -34.92 25.56
N VAL A 981 16.22 -36.00 26.23
CA VAL A 981 16.26 -36.10 27.70
C VAL A 981 17.45 -36.98 28.04
N GLU A 982 18.37 -36.44 28.84
CA GLU A 982 19.55 -37.18 29.29
C GLU A 982 19.42 -37.47 30.78
N GLU A 983 19.00 -38.69 31.11
CA GLU A 983 18.87 -39.16 32.49
C GLU A 983 20.10 -39.95 32.94
N PHE A 984 20.65 -39.55 34.08
CA PHE A 984 21.74 -40.25 34.74
C PHE A 984 21.16 -41.27 35.73
N HIS A 985 20.78 -42.43 35.20
CA HIS A 985 20.37 -43.58 36.03
C HIS A 985 21.44 -43.87 37.10
N ASN A 986 20.99 -44.08 38.35
CA ASN A 986 21.74 -44.07 39.61
C ASN A 986 21.96 -42.71 40.31
N VAL A 987 21.39 -41.58 39.85
CA VAL A 987 21.37 -40.34 40.69
C VAL A 987 20.75 -40.61 42.07
N PHE A 988 19.57 -41.23 42.15
CA PHE A 988 18.95 -41.57 43.45
C PHE A 988 19.85 -42.44 44.33
N ARG A 989 20.62 -43.37 43.74
CA ARG A 989 21.60 -44.20 44.47
C ARG A 989 22.85 -43.43 44.95
N ARG A 990 23.05 -42.19 44.48
CA ARG A 990 24.03 -41.21 45.01
C ARG A 990 23.41 -40.20 45.98
N ILE A 991 22.11 -39.94 45.90
CA ILE A 991 21.39 -39.07 46.85
C ILE A 991 20.97 -39.85 48.11
N VAL A 992 21.06 -41.19 48.12
CA VAL A 992 21.04 -42.04 49.34
C VAL A 992 22.03 -41.58 50.43
N ASP A 993 23.08 -40.84 50.07
CA ASP A 993 23.96 -40.12 51.01
C ASP A 993 23.33 -38.87 51.67
N LEU A 994 22.02 -38.62 51.54
CA LEU A 994 21.28 -37.62 52.33
C LEU A 994 21.13 -38.05 53.81
N GLN A 995 22.24 -38.36 54.47
CA GLN A 995 22.35 -38.46 55.92
C GLN A 995 22.33 -37.08 56.61
N SER A 996 21.58 -36.12 56.04
CA SER A 996 21.36 -34.81 56.67
C SER A 996 20.42 -35.00 57.86
N PRO A 997 20.86 -34.72 59.10
CA PRO A 997 20.05 -34.97 60.29
C PRO A 997 18.82 -34.06 60.39
N LEU A 998 18.72 -33.03 59.54
CA LEU A 998 17.64 -32.04 59.51
C LEU A 998 16.28 -32.57 59.00
N PHE A 999 16.23 -33.78 58.44
CA PHE A 999 15.03 -34.36 57.82
C PHE A 999 14.61 -35.73 58.42
N ARG A 1000 15.09 -36.08 59.62
CA ARG A 1000 14.55 -37.23 60.37
C ARG A 1000 13.30 -36.83 61.15
N GLY A 1001 12.21 -37.57 60.93
CA GLY A 1001 11.18 -37.77 61.98
C GLY A 1001 11.69 -38.72 63.07
N SER A 1002 10.86 -39.02 64.08
CA SER A 1002 11.21 -39.94 65.16
C SER A 1002 11.63 -41.33 64.67
N ASP A 1003 12.67 -41.91 65.26
CA ASP A 1003 13.33 -43.14 64.80
C ASP A 1003 12.43 -44.40 64.89
N GLU A 1004 11.69 -44.71 63.82
CA GLU A 1004 11.22 -46.06 63.49
C GLU A 1004 11.69 -46.50 62.09
N ASP A 1005 11.70 -47.81 61.86
CA ASP A 1005 12.62 -48.49 60.93
C ASP A 1005 12.33 -48.25 59.42
N PRO A 1006 13.27 -47.65 58.65
CA PRO A 1006 13.09 -47.37 57.21
C PRO A 1006 13.22 -48.61 56.31
N SER A 1007 13.51 -49.81 56.84
CA SER A 1007 13.80 -51.01 56.06
C SER A 1007 12.64 -51.54 55.21
N SER A 1008 11.39 -51.24 55.57
CA SER A 1008 10.19 -51.81 54.92
C SER A 1008 9.99 -51.36 53.45
N TYR A 1009 10.28 -50.10 53.14
CA TYR A 1009 10.01 -49.54 51.80
C TYR A 1009 11.01 -50.06 50.74
N PHE A 1010 12.26 -50.31 51.14
CA PHE A 1010 13.31 -50.78 50.23
C PHE A 1010 13.18 -52.26 49.83
N GLU A 1011 12.53 -53.10 50.64
CA GLU A 1011 12.32 -54.52 50.29
C GLU A 1011 11.36 -54.74 49.12
N MET A 1012 10.31 -53.92 48.98
CA MET A 1012 9.30 -54.12 47.92
C MET A 1012 9.86 -53.86 46.52
N ALA A 1013 10.72 -52.85 46.36
CA ALA A 1013 11.40 -52.57 45.09
C ALA A 1013 12.44 -53.64 44.71
N ALA A 1014 13.05 -54.32 45.69
CA ALA A 1014 14.17 -55.24 45.47
C ALA A 1014 13.75 -56.64 44.97
N LYS A 1015 12.52 -57.09 45.24
CA LYS A 1015 12.09 -58.49 44.98
C LYS A 1015 11.87 -58.84 43.49
N GLY A 1016 12.02 -57.87 42.58
CA GLY A 1016 11.92 -58.09 41.14
C GLY A 1016 13.16 -58.68 40.45
N ALA A 1017 14.35 -58.68 41.09
CA ALA A 1017 15.59 -59.09 40.43
C ALA A 1017 16.58 -59.80 41.37
N GLN A 1018 16.60 -61.14 41.34
CA GLN A 1018 17.70 -61.91 41.92
C GLN A 1018 18.90 -62.04 40.96
N ASN A 1019 20.08 -62.23 41.54
CA ASN A 1019 21.34 -62.64 40.90
C ASN A 1019 22.03 -61.66 39.94
N LYS A 1020 22.87 -60.77 40.52
CA LYS A 1020 24.34 -60.82 40.31
C LYS A 1020 25.09 -60.01 41.38
N ARG A 1021 26.40 -60.27 41.53
CA ARG A 1021 27.27 -59.70 42.58
C ARG A 1021 27.89 -58.37 42.16
N LEU A 1022 28.25 -57.57 43.16
CA LEU A 1022 29.09 -56.38 43.05
C LEU A 1022 30.53 -56.79 42.68
N THR A 1023 31.05 -56.28 41.55
CA THR A 1023 32.39 -55.69 41.32
C THR A 1023 32.64 -55.56 39.82
N ASP A 1024 32.17 -54.47 39.21
CA ASP A 1024 32.75 -53.85 38.01
C ASP A 1024 32.06 -52.50 37.75
N GLU A 1025 32.70 -51.60 36.99
CA GLU A 1025 32.13 -50.27 36.69
C GLU A 1025 30.91 -50.37 35.74
N MET A 1026 29.80 -49.73 36.10
CA MET A 1026 28.58 -49.69 35.28
C MET A 1026 28.26 -48.28 34.74
N PRO A 1027 28.77 -47.91 33.55
CA PRO A 1027 28.33 -46.71 32.83
C PRO A 1027 27.08 -47.01 31.98
N GLN A 1028 25.90 -46.57 32.45
CA GLN A 1028 24.65 -46.62 31.65
C GLN A 1028 23.90 -45.29 31.75
N LYS A 1029 24.21 -44.37 30.82
CA LYS A 1029 23.48 -43.12 30.62
C LYS A 1029 22.19 -43.42 29.84
N ALA A 1030 21.03 -43.13 30.42
CA ALA A 1030 19.73 -43.33 29.77
C ALA A 1030 19.39 -42.08 28.94
N VAL A 1031 19.69 -42.12 27.64
CA VAL A 1031 19.34 -41.03 26.71
C VAL A 1031 18.05 -41.41 25.99
N ASP A 1032 16.91 -40.94 26.48
CA ASP A 1032 15.62 -41.16 25.82
C ASP A 1032 15.31 -40.04 24.82
N LEU A 1033 14.69 -40.42 23.70
CA LEU A 1033 14.73 -39.69 22.45
C LEU A 1033 13.36 -39.55 21.80
N THR A 1034 12.64 -38.49 22.20
CA THR A 1034 11.31 -38.17 21.68
C THR A 1034 11.37 -37.13 20.54
N ASN A 1035 10.91 -37.54 19.36
CA ASN A 1035 10.69 -36.67 18.21
C ASN A 1035 9.20 -36.34 18.11
N TRP A 1036 8.86 -35.07 17.92
CA TRP A 1036 7.50 -34.55 17.86
C TRP A 1036 7.25 -33.87 16.50
N LEU A 1037 6.07 -34.09 15.92
CA LEU A 1037 5.65 -33.43 14.68
C LEU A 1037 4.47 -32.49 14.97
N ILE A 1038 4.61 -31.23 14.59
CA ILE A 1038 3.53 -30.22 14.75
C ILE A 1038 2.98 -29.90 13.37
N CYS A 1039 1.67 -30.07 13.19
CA CYS A 1039 0.98 -29.90 11.91
C CYS A 1039 -0.43 -29.33 12.13
N SER A 1040 -0.77 -28.28 11.40
CA SER A 1040 -1.95 -27.43 11.63
C SER A 1040 -3.20 -27.82 10.81
N CYS A 1041 -3.34 -29.10 10.45
CA CYS A 1041 -4.20 -29.52 9.32
C CYS A 1041 -5.00 -30.83 9.54
N MET A 1042 -5.54 -31.08 10.74
CA MET A 1042 -6.47 -32.19 10.97
C MET A 1042 -7.54 -31.84 12.01
N ASP A 1043 -8.72 -32.46 11.88
CA ASP A 1043 -9.68 -32.57 12.98
C ASP A 1043 -9.10 -33.41 14.14
N VAL A 1044 -9.51 -33.10 15.36
CA VAL A 1044 -9.07 -33.75 16.60
C VAL A 1044 -9.38 -35.25 16.57
N THR A 1045 -10.52 -35.65 16.02
CA THR A 1045 -10.99 -37.05 16.02
C THR A 1045 -10.14 -37.94 15.11
N GLU A 1046 -9.76 -37.44 13.93
CA GLU A 1046 -8.90 -38.18 13.00
C GLU A 1046 -7.44 -38.20 13.46
N ALA A 1047 -6.94 -37.07 13.99
CA ALA A 1047 -5.60 -36.99 14.57
C ALA A 1047 -5.43 -38.02 15.72
N LEU A 1048 -6.43 -38.13 16.59
CA LEU A 1048 -6.43 -39.09 17.69
C LEU A 1048 -6.41 -40.54 17.16
N LYS A 1049 -7.33 -40.89 16.24
CA LYS A 1049 -7.37 -42.24 15.62
C LYS A 1049 -6.05 -42.61 14.95
N PHE A 1050 -5.42 -41.68 14.22
CA PHE A 1050 -4.15 -41.93 13.55
C PHE A 1050 -3.02 -42.20 14.55
N SER A 1051 -2.92 -41.39 15.62
CA SER A 1051 -1.89 -41.53 16.66
C SER A 1051 -1.95 -42.85 17.46
N LEU A 1052 -3.11 -43.52 17.47
CA LEU A 1052 -3.35 -44.77 18.20
C LEU A 1052 -3.09 -46.04 17.36
N SER A 1053 -2.67 -45.91 16.09
CA SER A 1053 -2.45 -47.06 15.20
C SER A 1053 -1.07 -47.74 15.37
N GLU A 1054 -1.10 -48.93 15.97
CA GLU A 1054 -0.10 -50.02 15.92
C GLU A 1054 1.40 -49.65 15.93
N SER A 1055 2.00 -49.55 17.13
CA SER A 1055 3.32 -50.14 17.50
C SER A 1055 3.84 -49.75 18.89
N GLY A 1056 3.11 -48.93 19.66
CA GLY A 1056 3.49 -48.54 21.03
C GLY A 1056 4.55 -47.44 21.15
N ARG A 1057 5.22 -47.02 20.05
CA ARG A 1057 6.04 -45.81 20.03
C ARG A 1057 5.15 -44.57 19.90
N ARG A 1058 5.26 -43.62 20.84
CA ARG A 1058 4.51 -42.36 20.83
C ARG A 1058 4.93 -41.46 19.66
N LEU A 1059 4.20 -41.50 18.56
CA LEU A 1059 4.28 -40.48 17.49
C LEU A 1059 3.43 -39.28 17.88
N GLY A 1060 4.06 -38.31 18.55
CA GLY A 1060 3.40 -37.09 19.01
C GLY A 1060 3.01 -36.17 17.85
N LEU A 1061 1.75 -36.24 17.43
CA LEU A 1061 1.09 -35.35 16.48
C LEU A 1061 0.22 -34.36 17.26
N VAL A 1062 0.51 -33.06 17.16
CA VAL A 1062 -0.27 -31.99 17.80
C VAL A 1062 -1.03 -31.20 16.74
N PRO A 1063 -2.39 -31.26 16.70
CA PRO A 1063 -3.17 -30.43 15.81
C PRO A 1063 -3.25 -29.00 16.32
N CYS A 1064 -2.71 -28.05 15.56
CA CYS A 1064 -2.88 -26.62 15.83
C CYS A 1064 -4.01 -26.06 14.98
N GLY A 1065 -5.15 -25.71 15.61
CA GLY A 1065 -6.31 -25.18 14.90
C GLY A 1065 -6.01 -23.84 14.22
N ALA A 1066 -6.31 -23.76 12.92
CA ALA A 1066 -6.25 -22.50 12.18
C ALA A 1066 -7.46 -21.63 12.51
N LYS A 1067 -7.25 -20.32 12.72
CA LYS A 1067 -8.34 -19.34 12.59
C LYS A 1067 -8.65 -19.18 11.11
N GLU A 1068 -9.79 -19.70 10.66
CA GLU A 1068 -10.36 -19.21 9.40
C GLU A 1068 -10.85 -17.77 9.60
N SER A 1069 -10.47 -16.91 8.68
CA SER A 1069 -10.89 -15.51 8.63
C SER A 1069 -11.93 -15.31 7.53
N THR A 1070 -12.90 -14.43 7.82
CA THR A 1070 -13.80 -13.70 6.89
C THR A 1070 -15.24 -14.22 6.72
N LYS A 1071 -16.16 -13.24 6.73
CA LYS A 1071 -17.46 -13.18 6.05
C LYS A 1071 -18.57 -14.17 6.46
N LYS A 1072 -19.41 -13.71 7.38
CA LYS A 1072 -20.68 -13.11 6.94
C LYS A 1072 -20.62 -11.60 7.16
#